data_AF-A0A7D6HXN0-F1
#
_entry.id   AF-A0A7D6HXN0-F1
#
_cell.length_a   1.000
_cell.length_b   1.000
_cell.length_c   1.000
_cell.angle_alpha   90.00
_cell.angle_beta   90.00
_cell.angle_gamma   90.00
#
_symmetry.space_group_name_H-M   'P 1'
#
loop_
_entity.id
_entity.type
_entity.pdbx_description
1 polymer ?
#
loop_
_entity_poly.entity_id
_entity_poly.type
_entity_poly.pdbx_seq_one_letter_code
_entity_poly.pdbx_strand_id
1 'polypeptide(L)'
;MHVLLTDAAGTVGRLVARQLIAAGHTVSGIGPRPHQCLDPDVEFVSAALHNPVLVDLAAEADVVIHLAAVDVTAPGGAGSTGVAHVANAAARAGARLLFVSQAAGPAELYRPAETLVATGWAPSLIVRIAPPVGRQLDWMVCRTVATLMRSKVSALPMRVLHLDDLVRFLVLAVGTDRTGVVDLATPDTTNVITAWRLIRAVEPRLRLHGVRSWDKLIPEMDIAVAQEDWSFEYGWGALEAMVDTGRGLKGRRIEPAGAIPGSGQLPLPVEAPPRVGPADGAPLRSAAPDGLEGEFDDRIDPRFPVFSASGLSAALPGPLTPITLDVQLGGLRAAGQAMGRVLALGDVVAEEWASRAIAVFGHRPYVGVSANIVAATQLPGWDEDAITQHTLHNQPQVGDLLPLGPPQRTSGPRGSVAKVVVTARSLALLRHLRPDTQDYVAAAAAEHLEAAELESLSDAALGVRLQLLRDRIQQGWILTGLWVIDTGVTAATLGHTRAGSSVYGVGVIMESGRIADECAGLATILRADPPLCALARQGNVGSIRALSPRAATALETAVTHLGHRGPAEAELASPTFADDPGLLLAAAAEIAEAGAAPEPPGTLSQRLADSARSSRELAHDTTIRFTHELRMTLRELGSRLAQADLIDVVDDACYLLCDELVTVPSDARLRVKRRRAERERLQAQHPPDVIDHTWNPGG
;
A
#
# COMPACT_ATOMS: atom_id res chain seq x y z
N MET A 1 -21.48 12.26 -10.26
CA MET A 1 -21.14 13.68 -10.41
C MET A 1 -19.77 13.80 -11.05
N HIS A 2 -19.56 14.86 -11.80
CA HIS A 2 -18.26 15.29 -12.27
C HIS A 2 -17.66 16.30 -11.30
N VAL A 3 -16.44 16.05 -10.82
CA VAL A 3 -15.77 16.87 -9.82
C VAL A 3 -14.47 17.44 -10.38
N LEU A 4 -14.33 18.77 -10.33
CA LEU A 4 -13.10 19.45 -10.70
C LEU A 4 -12.23 19.72 -9.46
N LEU A 5 -10.98 19.25 -9.47
CA LEU A 5 -10.00 19.47 -8.42
C LEU A 5 -8.93 20.49 -8.85
N THR A 6 -8.81 21.60 -8.12
CA THR A 6 -7.64 22.47 -8.25
C THR A 6 -6.49 21.92 -7.41
N ASP A 7 -5.25 22.03 -7.88
CA ASP A 7 -4.08 21.40 -7.24
C ASP A 7 -4.24 19.87 -7.10
N ALA A 8 -4.84 19.24 -8.12
CA ALA A 8 -5.08 17.79 -8.16
C ALA A 8 -3.79 16.97 -8.01
N ALA A 9 -2.66 17.54 -8.45
CA ALA A 9 -1.34 16.92 -8.33
C ALA A 9 -0.72 17.06 -6.93
N GLY A 10 -1.27 17.89 -6.03
CA GLY A 10 -0.84 18.01 -4.63
C GLY A 10 -1.24 16.78 -3.81
N THR A 11 -0.63 16.57 -2.64
CA THR A 11 -0.87 15.37 -1.81
C THR A 11 -2.35 15.19 -1.46
N VAL A 12 -3.02 16.22 -0.95
CA VAL A 12 -4.47 16.15 -0.66
C VAL A 12 -5.28 15.94 -1.94
N GLY A 13 -4.92 16.61 -3.05
CA GLY A 13 -5.57 16.45 -4.34
C GLY A 13 -5.57 15.01 -4.84
N ARG A 14 -4.42 14.31 -4.75
CA ARG A 14 -4.31 12.89 -5.14
C ARG A 14 -5.16 11.97 -4.26
N LEU A 15 -5.17 12.20 -2.95
CA LEU A 15 -5.94 11.38 -2.01
C LEU A 15 -7.45 11.58 -2.22
N VAL A 16 -7.89 12.83 -2.41
CA VAL A 16 -9.29 13.16 -2.71
C VAL A 16 -9.70 12.58 -4.07
N ALA A 17 -8.88 12.71 -5.11
CA ALA A 17 -9.17 12.15 -6.43
C ALA A 17 -9.45 10.64 -6.37
N ARG A 18 -8.55 9.88 -5.73
CA ARG A 18 -8.70 8.43 -5.56
C ARG A 18 -9.99 8.06 -4.84
N GLN A 19 -10.31 8.76 -3.76
CA GLN A 19 -11.52 8.48 -2.97
C GLN A 19 -12.81 8.89 -3.71
N LEU A 20 -12.79 9.97 -4.50
CA LEU A 20 -13.92 10.37 -5.35
C LEU A 20 -14.17 9.34 -6.46
N ILE A 21 -13.12 8.82 -7.10
CA ILE A 21 -13.22 7.76 -8.12
C ILE A 21 -13.78 6.48 -7.49
N ALA A 22 -13.27 6.10 -6.30
CA ALA A 22 -13.78 4.95 -5.55
C ALA A 22 -15.27 5.11 -5.18
N ALA A 23 -15.72 6.33 -4.87
CA ALA A 23 -17.12 6.66 -4.63
C ALA A 23 -18.01 6.65 -5.89
N GLY A 24 -17.43 6.46 -7.08
CA GLY A 24 -18.14 6.43 -8.37
C GLY A 24 -18.30 7.80 -9.03
N HIS A 25 -17.46 8.78 -8.69
CA HIS A 25 -17.42 10.09 -9.36
C HIS A 25 -16.37 10.12 -10.48
N THR A 26 -16.62 10.93 -11.50
CA THR A 26 -15.59 11.25 -12.52
C THR A 26 -14.84 12.49 -12.08
N VAL A 27 -13.52 12.51 -12.26
CA VAL A 27 -12.67 13.58 -11.72
C VAL A 27 -11.84 14.23 -12.83
N SER A 28 -11.95 15.54 -12.96
CA SER A 28 -11.00 16.36 -13.71
C SER A 28 -10.07 17.11 -12.75
N GLY A 29 -8.82 17.32 -13.17
CA GLY A 29 -7.80 17.94 -12.34
C GLY A 29 -7.08 19.06 -13.07
N ILE A 30 -6.83 20.18 -12.40
CA ILE A 30 -6.00 21.27 -12.91
C ILE A 30 -4.84 21.56 -11.97
N GLY A 31 -3.64 21.71 -12.53
CA GLY A 31 -2.44 22.05 -11.78
C GLY A 31 -1.25 22.36 -12.69
N PRO A 32 -0.10 22.78 -12.13
CA PRO A 32 1.04 23.19 -12.93
C PRO A 32 1.69 22.03 -13.70
N ARG A 33 1.76 20.84 -13.09
CA ARG A 33 2.37 19.62 -13.64
C ARG A 33 1.70 18.39 -13.02
N PRO A 34 1.59 17.26 -13.77
CA PRO A 34 1.07 16.02 -13.21
C PRO A 34 2.06 15.43 -12.19
N HIS A 35 1.53 14.59 -11.30
CA HIS A 35 2.32 13.82 -10.34
C HIS A 35 2.26 12.33 -10.70
N GLN A 36 3.36 11.59 -10.50
CA GLN A 36 3.44 10.16 -10.85
C GLN A 36 2.44 9.28 -10.08
N CYS A 37 2.02 9.72 -8.89
CA CYS A 37 1.00 9.04 -8.08
C CYS A 37 -0.42 9.56 -8.30
N LEU A 38 -0.64 10.44 -9.29
CA LEU A 38 -2.00 10.86 -9.64
C LEU A 38 -2.74 9.66 -10.23
N ASP A 39 -3.98 9.47 -9.83
CA ASP A 39 -4.79 8.37 -10.33
C ASP A 39 -4.98 8.50 -11.86
N PRO A 40 -4.77 7.43 -12.64
CA PRO A 40 -4.84 7.48 -14.10
C PRO A 40 -6.23 7.81 -14.64
N ASP A 41 -7.29 7.62 -13.86
CA ASP A 41 -8.67 7.96 -14.24
C ASP A 41 -8.99 9.45 -14.04
N VAL A 42 -8.01 10.26 -13.60
CA VAL A 42 -8.13 11.72 -13.52
C VAL A 42 -7.80 12.37 -14.86
N GLU A 43 -8.77 13.09 -15.43
CA GLU A 43 -8.55 13.93 -16.60
C GLU A 43 -7.75 15.19 -16.21
N PHE A 44 -6.42 15.12 -16.35
CA PHE A 44 -5.52 16.16 -15.86
C PHE A 44 -5.13 17.19 -16.93
N VAL A 45 -5.34 18.47 -16.62
CA VAL A 45 -4.92 19.61 -17.44
C VAL A 45 -3.76 20.35 -16.75
N SER A 46 -2.62 20.42 -17.45
CA SER A 46 -1.47 21.21 -17.01
C SER A 46 -1.67 22.70 -17.33
N ALA A 47 -2.29 23.43 -16.41
CA ALA A 47 -2.55 24.86 -16.56
C ALA A 47 -2.59 25.59 -15.21
N ALA A 48 -2.30 26.89 -15.25
CA ALA A 48 -2.51 27.78 -14.10
C ALA A 48 -3.98 28.21 -14.01
N LEU A 49 -4.44 28.59 -12.81
CA LEU A 49 -5.85 28.94 -12.55
C LEU A 49 -6.35 30.22 -13.26
N HIS A 50 -5.46 31.06 -13.80
CA HIS A 50 -5.86 32.19 -14.63
C HIS A 50 -6.09 31.82 -16.11
N ASN A 51 -5.79 30.58 -16.50
CA ASN A 51 -5.99 30.10 -17.85
C ASN A 51 -7.51 29.95 -18.13
N PRO A 52 -8.01 30.40 -19.30
CA PRO A 52 -9.42 30.28 -19.66
C PRO A 52 -9.97 28.85 -19.62
N VAL A 53 -9.12 27.81 -19.79
CA VAL A 53 -9.53 26.40 -19.69
C VAL A 53 -10.20 26.06 -18.35
N LEU A 54 -9.91 26.81 -17.27
CA LEU A 54 -10.58 26.64 -15.99
C LEU A 54 -12.10 26.82 -16.11
N VAL A 55 -12.56 27.73 -16.96
CA VAL A 55 -14.00 27.97 -17.19
C VAL A 55 -14.63 26.76 -17.89
N ASP A 56 -13.94 26.19 -18.88
CA ASP A 56 -14.44 25.05 -19.64
C ASP A 56 -14.54 23.81 -18.72
N LEU A 57 -13.48 23.55 -17.93
CA LEU A 57 -13.48 22.48 -16.92
C LEU A 57 -14.58 22.69 -15.86
N ALA A 58 -14.79 23.92 -15.40
CA ALA A 58 -15.83 24.21 -14.41
C ALA A 58 -17.24 24.03 -15.00
N ALA A 59 -17.43 24.32 -16.29
CA ALA A 59 -18.71 24.17 -16.98
C ALA A 59 -19.16 22.70 -17.11
N GLU A 60 -18.20 21.76 -17.10
CA GLU A 60 -18.46 20.31 -17.10
C GLU A 60 -18.62 19.75 -15.68
N ALA A 61 -18.31 20.53 -14.63
CA ALA A 61 -18.31 20.08 -13.25
C ALA A 61 -19.61 20.40 -12.51
N ASP A 62 -20.07 19.42 -11.72
CA ASP A 62 -21.13 19.62 -10.74
C ASP A 62 -20.57 20.31 -9.47
N VAL A 63 -19.34 19.94 -9.10
CA VAL A 63 -18.64 20.44 -7.90
C VAL A 63 -17.19 20.78 -8.23
N VAL A 64 -16.74 21.94 -7.75
CA VAL A 64 -15.34 22.37 -7.79
C VAL A 64 -14.77 22.31 -6.37
N ILE A 65 -13.72 21.52 -6.16
CA ILE A 65 -12.98 21.49 -4.88
C ILE A 65 -11.69 22.31 -5.05
N HIS A 66 -11.65 23.44 -4.37
CA HIS A 66 -10.51 24.33 -4.37
C HIS A 66 -9.52 24.00 -3.25
N LEU A 67 -8.48 23.25 -3.59
CA LEU A 67 -7.38 22.85 -2.68
C LEU A 67 -6.13 23.72 -2.79
N ALA A 68 -5.99 24.52 -3.85
CA ALA A 68 -4.79 25.35 -4.02
C ALA A 68 -4.74 26.44 -2.94
N ALA A 69 -3.61 26.53 -2.23
CA ALA A 69 -3.50 27.39 -1.05
C ALA A 69 -3.63 28.87 -1.39
N VAL A 70 -4.28 29.65 -0.52
CA VAL A 70 -4.31 31.12 -0.64
C VAL A 70 -2.93 31.73 -0.36
N ASP A 71 -2.14 31.08 0.50
CA ASP A 71 -0.76 31.49 0.78
C ASP A 71 0.14 31.21 -0.43
N VAL A 72 0.57 32.27 -1.12
CA VAL A 72 1.48 32.20 -2.29
C VAL A 72 2.87 31.64 -1.95
N THR A 73 3.21 31.53 -0.67
CA THR A 73 4.46 30.91 -0.21
C THR A 73 4.33 29.40 0.03
N ALA A 74 3.09 28.87 -0.03
CA ALA A 74 2.85 27.44 -0.03
C ALA A 74 3.08 26.85 -1.44
N PRO A 75 3.43 25.56 -1.54
CA PRO A 75 3.48 24.86 -2.82
C PRO A 75 2.12 24.93 -3.51
N GLY A 76 2.11 25.23 -4.81
CA GLY A 76 0.87 25.39 -5.56
C GLY A 76 0.02 26.61 -5.15
N GLY A 77 0.57 27.52 -4.33
CA GLY A 77 -0.12 28.69 -3.82
C GLY A 77 -0.68 29.58 -4.93
N ALA A 78 -2.00 29.78 -4.90
CA ALA A 78 -2.77 30.46 -5.93
C ALA A 78 -3.04 31.93 -5.62
N GLY A 79 -2.87 32.35 -4.37
CA GLY A 79 -3.19 33.71 -3.94
C GLY A 79 -4.68 34.00 -3.93
N SER A 80 -5.05 35.19 -3.43
CA SER A 80 -6.44 35.68 -3.48
C SER A 80 -6.98 35.78 -4.91
N THR A 81 -6.11 36.08 -5.88
CA THR A 81 -6.45 36.09 -7.30
C THR A 81 -6.87 34.71 -7.80
N GLY A 82 -6.20 33.64 -7.35
CA GLY A 82 -6.58 32.28 -7.72
C GLY A 82 -7.97 31.91 -7.20
N VAL A 83 -8.25 32.23 -5.94
CA VAL A 83 -9.58 32.05 -5.34
C VAL A 83 -10.64 32.79 -6.14
N ALA A 84 -10.36 34.04 -6.56
CA ALA A 84 -11.28 34.82 -7.39
C ALA A 84 -11.57 34.16 -8.75
N HIS A 85 -10.56 33.63 -9.43
CA HIS A 85 -10.75 32.94 -10.71
C HIS A 85 -11.62 31.69 -10.53
N VAL A 86 -11.35 30.89 -9.51
CA VAL A 86 -12.09 29.65 -9.23
C VAL A 86 -13.53 29.95 -8.82
N ALA A 87 -13.74 30.91 -7.92
CA ALA A 87 -15.08 31.33 -7.51
C ALA A 87 -15.90 31.88 -8.69
N ASN A 88 -15.27 32.67 -9.57
CA ASN A 88 -15.93 33.15 -10.78
C ASN A 88 -16.23 32.03 -11.77
N ALA A 89 -15.32 31.09 -11.98
CA ALA A 89 -15.54 29.95 -12.88
C ALA A 89 -16.70 29.06 -12.37
N ALA A 90 -16.70 28.72 -11.08
CA ALA A 90 -17.78 27.96 -10.45
C ALA A 90 -19.12 28.69 -10.56
N ALA A 91 -19.15 30.00 -10.26
CA ALA A 91 -20.38 30.80 -10.36
C ALA A 91 -20.94 30.87 -11.79
N ARG A 92 -20.07 31.01 -12.80
CA ARG A 92 -20.49 31.04 -14.20
C ARG A 92 -21.00 29.69 -14.69
N ALA A 93 -20.43 28.60 -14.18
CA ALA A 93 -20.88 27.24 -14.48
C ALA A 93 -22.14 26.83 -13.71
N GLY A 94 -22.45 27.50 -12.60
CA GLY A 94 -23.44 27.03 -11.64
C GLY A 94 -22.95 25.85 -10.79
N ALA A 95 -21.65 25.56 -10.82
CA ALA A 95 -21.03 24.49 -10.05
C ALA A 95 -20.91 24.88 -8.57
N ARG A 96 -21.10 23.91 -7.68
CA ARG A 96 -20.91 24.12 -6.23
C ARG A 96 -19.42 24.22 -5.90
N LEU A 97 -19.04 25.17 -5.05
CA LEU A 97 -17.65 25.40 -4.66
C LEU A 97 -17.38 24.89 -3.24
N LEU A 98 -16.48 23.91 -3.10
CA LEU A 98 -15.88 23.54 -1.81
C LEU A 98 -14.53 24.24 -1.68
N PHE A 99 -14.37 25.09 -0.66
CA PHE A 99 -13.14 25.85 -0.43
C PHE A 99 -12.48 25.44 0.88
N VAL A 100 -11.23 24.97 0.83
CA VAL A 100 -10.48 24.56 2.03
C VAL A 100 -9.65 25.73 2.56
N SER A 101 -9.99 26.20 3.76
CA SER A 101 -9.35 27.33 4.44
C SER A 101 -8.47 26.87 5.61
N GLN A 102 -7.21 27.31 5.65
CA GLN A 102 -6.25 26.94 6.69
C GLN A 102 -6.32 27.91 7.89
N ALA A 103 -7.12 27.57 8.92
CA ALA A 103 -7.40 28.46 10.05
C ALA A 103 -6.16 28.82 10.90
N ALA A 104 -5.12 27.97 10.87
CA ALA A 104 -3.85 28.20 11.55
C ALA A 104 -2.91 29.18 10.80
N GLY A 105 -3.22 29.49 9.53
CA GLY A 105 -2.45 30.40 8.69
C GLY A 105 -2.66 31.88 9.03
N PRO A 106 -2.10 32.79 8.22
CA PRO A 106 -2.25 34.23 8.41
C PRO A 106 -3.70 34.69 8.20
N ALA A 107 -4.30 35.31 9.22
CA ALA A 107 -5.68 35.78 9.18
C ALA A 107 -5.95 36.81 8.07
N GLU A 108 -4.93 37.62 7.73
CA GLU A 108 -4.98 38.60 6.65
C GLU A 108 -5.06 37.96 5.25
N LEU A 109 -4.77 36.66 5.14
CA LEU A 109 -4.87 35.91 3.88
C LEU A 109 -6.17 35.10 3.82
N TYR A 110 -6.47 34.30 4.84
CA TYR A 110 -7.61 33.39 4.75
C TYR A 110 -8.96 34.10 4.94
N ARG A 111 -9.09 35.12 5.81
CA ARG A 111 -10.39 35.79 6.04
C ARG A 111 -10.90 36.53 4.81
N PRO A 112 -10.08 37.28 4.05
CA PRO A 112 -10.54 37.88 2.80
C PRO A 112 -10.95 36.83 1.75
N ALA A 113 -10.25 35.69 1.68
CA ALA A 113 -10.60 34.60 0.77
C ALA A 113 -11.93 33.94 1.17
N GLU A 114 -12.14 33.66 2.46
CA GLU A 114 -13.42 33.18 2.99
C GLU A 114 -14.56 34.16 2.68
N THR A 115 -14.33 35.46 2.87
CA THR A 115 -15.32 36.51 2.56
C THR A 115 -15.65 36.53 1.07
N LEU A 116 -14.64 36.41 0.20
CA LEU A 116 -14.84 36.36 -1.25
C LEU A 116 -15.69 35.15 -1.65
N VAL A 117 -15.41 33.97 -1.09
CA VAL A 117 -16.20 32.76 -1.37
C VAL A 117 -17.62 32.88 -0.82
N ALA A 118 -17.79 33.32 0.43
CA ALA A 118 -19.09 33.42 1.08
C ALA A 118 -20.02 34.47 0.45
N THR A 119 -19.46 35.53 -0.14
CA THR A 119 -20.21 36.58 -0.86
C THR A 119 -20.32 36.31 -2.37
N GLY A 120 -19.71 35.23 -2.84
CA GLY A 120 -19.78 34.76 -4.22
C GLY A 120 -21.18 34.27 -4.60
N TRP A 121 -21.42 34.10 -5.90
CA TRP A 121 -22.72 33.67 -6.43
C TRP A 121 -22.84 32.16 -6.55
N ALA A 122 -21.73 31.42 -6.50
CA ALA A 122 -21.74 29.96 -6.49
C ALA A 122 -22.27 29.46 -5.13
N PRO A 123 -23.10 28.40 -5.09
CA PRO A 123 -23.35 27.67 -3.85
C PRO A 123 -22.01 27.23 -3.28
N SER A 124 -21.68 27.65 -2.05
CA SER A 124 -20.33 27.42 -1.51
C SER A 124 -20.34 26.85 -0.11
N LEU A 125 -19.40 25.94 0.14
CA LEU A 125 -19.05 25.46 1.48
C LEU A 125 -17.58 25.80 1.76
N ILE A 126 -17.36 26.56 2.82
CA ILE A 126 -16.04 26.88 3.35
C ILE A 126 -15.70 25.84 4.42
N VAL A 127 -14.68 25.05 4.16
CA VAL A 127 -14.17 24.01 5.05
C VAL A 127 -12.93 24.56 5.77
N ARG A 128 -13.11 25.05 6.99
CA ARG A 128 -12.01 25.59 7.80
C ARG A 128 -11.36 24.46 8.56
N ILE A 129 -10.06 24.24 8.35
CA ILE A 129 -9.35 23.10 8.94
C ILE A 129 -8.48 23.52 10.12
N ALA A 130 -8.51 22.70 11.18
CA ALA A 130 -7.52 22.73 12.25
C ALA A 130 -6.11 22.41 11.69
N PRO A 131 -5.02 22.69 12.44
CA PRO A 131 -3.67 22.35 12.00
C PRO A 131 -3.58 20.89 11.53
N PRO A 132 -3.26 20.65 10.24
CA PRO A 132 -3.26 19.30 9.70
C PRO A 132 -2.15 18.44 10.28
N VAL A 133 -2.45 17.16 10.47
CA VAL A 133 -1.55 16.12 10.96
C VAL A 133 -1.73 14.84 10.14
N GLY A 134 -0.79 13.89 10.25
CA GLY A 134 -0.90 12.56 9.65
C GLY A 134 0.34 12.09 8.91
N ARG A 135 0.38 10.79 8.59
CA ARG A 135 1.55 10.11 8.01
C ARG A 135 1.94 10.56 6.60
N GLN A 136 1.03 11.22 5.88
CA GLN A 136 1.26 11.69 4.50
C GLN A 136 2.24 12.87 4.44
N LEU A 137 2.38 13.61 5.54
CA LEU A 137 3.35 14.70 5.72
C LEU A 137 3.42 15.67 4.52
N ASP A 138 2.26 16.15 4.09
CA ASP A 138 2.20 17.22 3.10
C ASP A 138 2.80 18.53 3.67
N TRP A 139 2.83 19.58 2.85
CA TRP A 139 3.39 20.86 3.28
C TRP A 139 2.65 21.44 4.51
N MET A 140 1.34 21.21 4.65
CA MET A 140 0.55 21.68 5.79
C MET A 140 0.96 20.95 7.07
N VAL A 141 1.04 19.63 7.03
CA VAL A 141 1.49 18.81 8.16
C VAL A 141 2.93 19.15 8.53
N CYS A 142 3.82 19.34 7.55
CA CYS A 142 5.19 19.80 7.77
C CYS A 142 5.25 21.14 8.50
N ARG A 143 4.36 22.10 8.15
CA ARG A 143 4.24 23.37 8.90
C ARG A 143 3.71 23.15 10.31
N THR A 144 2.75 22.24 10.52
CA THR A 144 2.27 21.89 11.87
C THR A 144 3.41 21.36 12.74
N VAL A 145 4.17 20.39 12.23
CA VAL A 145 5.34 19.83 12.92
C VAL A 145 6.40 20.90 13.18
N ALA A 146 6.71 21.75 12.19
CA ALA A 146 7.68 22.82 12.36
C ALA A 146 7.25 23.84 13.43
N THR A 147 5.96 24.16 13.49
CA THR A 147 5.37 25.06 14.49
C THR A 147 5.44 24.44 15.88
N LEU A 148 5.07 23.16 16.02
CA LEU A 148 5.18 22.43 17.29
C LEU A 148 6.62 22.42 17.83
N MET A 149 7.60 22.16 16.97
CA MET A 149 9.00 22.08 17.38
C MET A 149 9.64 23.42 17.75
N ARG A 150 9.10 24.53 17.24
CA ARG A 150 9.56 25.90 17.54
C ARG A 150 8.77 26.58 18.65
N SER A 151 7.56 26.11 18.92
CA SER A 151 6.69 26.68 19.95
C SER A 151 7.23 26.40 21.35
N LYS A 152 6.95 27.32 22.27
CA LYS A 152 7.14 27.04 23.70
C LYS A 152 6.19 25.92 24.09
N VAL A 153 6.74 24.89 24.71
CA VAL A 153 5.99 23.75 25.22
C VAL A 153 4.95 24.23 26.24
N SER A 154 3.70 23.81 26.08
CA SER A 154 2.59 24.21 26.97
C SER A 154 1.58 23.08 27.15
N ALA A 155 0.81 23.16 28.25
CA ALA A 155 -0.31 22.26 28.51
C ALA A 155 -1.62 22.74 27.86
N LEU A 156 -1.56 23.76 26.98
CA LEU A 156 -2.76 24.27 26.32
C LEU A 156 -3.36 23.19 25.42
N PRO A 157 -4.70 22.99 25.49
CA PRO A 157 -5.38 22.04 24.63
C PRO A 157 -5.27 22.49 23.17
N MET A 158 -5.01 21.53 22.30
CA MET A 158 -4.84 21.71 20.87
C MET A 158 -5.70 20.68 20.16
N ARG A 159 -6.51 21.16 19.21
CA ARG A 159 -7.22 20.33 18.25
C ARG A 159 -6.39 20.21 16.97
N VAL A 160 -6.54 19.09 16.29
CA VAL A 160 -5.86 18.79 15.04
C VAL A 160 -6.87 18.26 14.03
N LEU A 161 -6.46 18.10 12.79
CA LEU A 161 -7.23 17.39 11.78
C LEU A 161 -6.31 16.41 11.06
N HIS A 162 -6.63 15.12 11.10
CA HIS A 162 -5.89 14.15 10.30
C HIS A 162 -6.24 14.32 8.82
N LEU A 163 -5.26 14.19 7.91
CA LEU A 163 -5.51 14.34 6.47
C LEU A 163 -6.51 13.31 5.92
N ASP A 164 -6.51 12.07 6.44
CA ASP A 164 -7.54 11.07 6.09
C ASP A 164 -8.97 11.57 6.37
N ASP A 165 -9.19 12.25 7.51
CA ASP A 165 -10.51 12.79 7.85
C ASP A 165 -10.88 14.02 7.00
N LEU A 166 -9.90 14.83 6.61
CA LEU A 166 -10.12 15.90 5.63
C LEU A 166 -10.60 15.31 4.30
N VAL A 167 -9.93 14.27 3.81
CA VAL A 167 -10.30 13.60 2.55
C VAL A 167 -11.71 13.02 2.65
N ARG A 168 -12.02 12.29 3.74
CA ARG A 168 -13.34 11.71 3.96
C ARG A 168 -14.44 12.77 4.03
N PHE A 169 -14.20 13.88 4.73
CA PHE A 169 -15.16 14.97 4.79
C PHE A 169 -15.40 15.61 3.41
N LEU A 170 -14.36 15.82 2.61
CA LEU A 170 -14.50 16.41 1.28
C LEU A 170 -15.34 15.52 0.35
N VAL A 171 -15.15 14.21 0.41
CA VAL A 171 -15.95 13.24 -0.35
C VAL A 171 -17.39 13.20 0.13
N LEU A 172 -17.61 13.19 1.46
CA LEU A 172 -18.95 13.33 2.05
C LEU A 172 -19.63 14.63 1.58
N ALA A 173 -18.90 15.74 1.61
CA ALA A 173 -19.44 17.06 1.26
C ALA A 173 -19.88 17.13 -0.20
N VAL A 174 -19.19 16.45 -1.13
CA VAL A 174 -19.59 16.35 -2.54
C VAL A 174 -21.00 15.78 -2.68
N GLY A 175 -21.35 14.76 -1.88
CA GLY A 175 -22.68 14.12 -1.89
C GLY A 175 -23.83 14.94 -1.29
N THR A 176 -23.61 16.19 -0.89
CA THR A 176 -24.61 17.04 -0.22
C THR A 176 -24.78 18.38 -0.92
N ASP A 177 -25.90 19.07 -0.70
CA ASP A 177 -26.17 20.43 -1.16
C ASP A 177 -25.85 21.52 -0.12
N ARG A 178 -25.36 21.12 1.05
CA ARG A 178 -25.13 22.00 2.19
C ARG A 178 -24.11 23.09 1.88
N THR A 179 -24.41 24.32 2.29
CA THR A 179 -23.58 25.51 2.10
C THR A 179 -23.25 26.17 3.44
N GLY A 180 -22.31 27.12 3.43
CA GLY A 180 -21.94 27.90 4.61
C GLY A 180 -20.51 27.62 5.05
N VAL A 181 -20.29 27.56 6.36
CA VAL A 181 -18.96 27.34 6.95
C VAL A 181 -19.03 26.13 7.86
N VAL A 182 -18.01 25.27 7.78
CA VAL A 182 -17.82 24.13 8.68
C VAL A 182 -16.38 24.09 9.15
N ASP A 183 -16.19 23.98 10.45
CA ASP A 183 -14.89 23.89 11.09
C ASP A 183 -14.58 22.42 11.37
N LEU A 184 -13.51 21.90 10.76
CA LEU A 184 -13.06 20.52 10.94
C LEU A 184 -11.90 20.45 11.91
N ALA A 185 -12.17 19.84 13.05
CA ALA A 185 -11.20 19.60 14.11
C ALA A 185 -11.64 18.40 14.93
N THR A 186 -10.70 17.58 15.41
CA THR A 186 -11.01 16.46 16.28
C THR A 186 -11.85 16.90 17.48
N PRO A 187 -12.86 16.12 17.91
CA PRO A 187 -13.74 16.47 19.03
C PRO A 187 -13.05 16.33 20.38
N ASP A 188 -12.05 15.46 20.47
CA ASP A 188 -11.09 15.40 21.58
C ASP A 188 -9.89 16.34 21.34
N THR A 189 -9.07 16.51 22.38
CA THR A 189 -7.90 17.41 22.36
C THR A 189 -6.65 16.67 22.82
N THR A 190 -5.53 16.99 22.20
CA THR A 190 -4.20 16.76 22.79
C THR A 190 -3.68 18.07 23.38
N ASN A 191 -2.42 18.12 23.78
CA ASN A 191 -1.76 19.38 24.16
C ASN A 191 -0.37 19.48 23.52
N VAL A 192 0.17 20.70 23.51
CA VAL A 192 1.45 20.99 22.83
C VAL A 192 2.61 20.19 23.43
N ILE A 193 2.65 19.97 24.75
CA ILE A 193 3.71 19.19 25.40
C ILE A 193 3.69 17.70 25.03
N THR A 194 2.52 17.08 25.01
CA THR A 194 2.36 15.69 24.61
C THR A 194 2.70 15.53 23.14
N ALA A 195 2.15 16.36 22.27
CA ALA A 195 2.47 16.36 20.84
C ALA A 195 3.96 16.55 20.59
N TRP A 196 4.61 17.51 21.26
CA TRP A 196 6.05 17.74 21.14
C TRP A 196 6.87 16.52 21.56
N ARG A 197 6.50 15.87 22.68
CA ARG A 197 7.19 14.68 23.19
C ARG A 197 7.08 13.50 22.23
N LEU A 198 5.88 13.26 21.68
CA LEU A 198 5.66 12.18 20.71
C LEU A 198 6.53 12.37 19.47
N ILE A 199 6.51 13.57 18.87
CA ILE A 199 7.32 13.85 17.68
C ILE A 199 8.82 13.74 17.98
N ARG A 200 9.29 14.25 19.12
CA ARG A 200 10.71 14.16 19.53
C ARG A 200 11.16 12.75 19.86
N ALA A 201 10.26 11.90 20.37
CA ALA A 201 10.57 10.50 20.66
C ALA A 201 10.84 9.72 19.37
N VAL A 202 10.13 10.04 18.29
CA VAL A 202 10.32 9.40 16.98
C VAL A 202 11.53 9.99 16.24
N GLU A 203 11.63 11.31 16.12
CA GLU A 203 12.72 11.97 15.38
C GLU A 203 13.37 13.09 16.22
N PRO A 204 14.38 12.75 17.05
CA PRO A 204 15.03 13.72 17.92
C PRO A 204 15.79 14.82 17.16
N ARG A 205 16.26 14.54 15.94
CA ARG A 205 17.15 15.41 15.15
C ARG A 205 16.45 16.06 13.96
N LEU A 206 15.14 16.29 14.09
CA LEU A 206 14.32 16.86 13.04
C LEU A 206 14.88 18.19 12.51
N ARG A 207 15.21 18.22 11.21
CA ARG A 207 15.73 19.40 10.52
C ARG A 207 14.58 20.12 9.83
N LEU A 208 14.39 21.39 10.17
CA LEU A 208 13.24 22.21 9.74
C LEU A 208 13.67 23.40 8.88
N HIS A 209 14.72 23.24 8.09
CA HIS A 209 15.27 24.35 7.31
C HIS A 209 14.30 24.77 6.20
N GLY A 210 14.00 26.07 6.10
CA GLY A 210 13.09 26.63 5.10
C GLY A 210 11.59 26.38 5.35
N VAL A 211 11.23 25.44 6.23
CA VAL A 211 9.82 25.13 6.54
C VAL A 211 9.23 26.26 7.38
N ARG A 212 8.13 26.85 6.93
CA ARG A 212 7.43 27.93 7.65
C ARG A 212 6.67 27.38 8.87
N SER A 213 6.32 28.27 9.78
CA SER A 213 5.42 27.97 10.90
C SER A 213 4.05 28.56 10.61
N TRP A 214 3.03 28.00 11.25
CA TRP A 214 1.71 28.60 11.38
C TRP A 214 1.77 29.83 12.29
N ASP A 215 0.91 30.81 12.01
CA ASP A 215 0.80 32.04 12.80
C ASP A 215 0.07 31.76 14.12
N LYS A 216 -0.97 30.91 14.07
CA LYS A 216 -1.77 30.53 15.24
C LYS A 216 -1.94 29.00 15.27
N LEU A 217 -1.09 28.31 16.03
CA LEU A 217 -1.15 26.85 16.18
C LEU A 217 -2.47 26.36 16.80
N ILE A 218 -3.12 27.16 17.63
CA ILE A 218 -4.40 26.82 18.27
C ILE A 218 -5.43 27.86 17.80
N PRO A 219 -5.96 27.74 16.57
CA PRO A 219 -6.99 28.65 16.07
C PRO A 219 -8.32 28.46 16.82
N GLU A 220 -9.15 29.50 16.81
CA GLU A 220 -10.53 29.40 17.32
C GLU A 220 -11.40 28.70 16.27
N MET A 221 -12.11 27.66 16.72
CA MET A 221 -12.92 26.81 15.85
C MET A 221 -14.23 26.39 16.53
N ASP A 222 -15.31 26.39 15.75
CA ASP A 222 -16.65 25.94 16.15
C ASP A 222 -16.93 24.52 15.65
N ILE A 223 -16.67 23.53 16.50
CA ILE A 223 -16.81 22.12 16.15
C ILE A 223 -18.26 21.62 16.11
N ALA A 224 -19.23 22.42 16.57
CA ALA A 224 -20.61 21.98 16.71
C ALA A 224 -21.22 21.59 15.36
N VAL A 225 -21.00 22.41 14.33
CA VAL A 225 -21.55 22.19 12.98
C VAL A 225 -21.15 20.83 12.43
N ALA A 226 -19.86 20.46 12.53
CA ALA A 226 -19.39 19.17 12.01
C ALA A 226 -20.04 17.96 12.72
N GLN A 227 -20.36 18.09 14.01
CA GLN A 227 -20.91 16.99 14.82
C GLN A 227 -22.43 16.95 14.78
N GLU A 228 -23.09 18.09 14.95
CA GLU A 228 -24.54 18.19 15.11
C GLU A 228 -25.23 18.22 13.74
N ASP A 229 -24.79 19.11 12.85
CA ASP A 229 -25.42 19.24 11.54
C ASP A 229 -24.97 18.12 10.62
N TRP A 230 -23.66 17.89 10.52
CA TRP A 230 -23.04 16.93 9.60
C TRP A 230 -22.98 15.51 10.11
N SER A 231 -23.12 15.29 11.42
CA SER A 231 -22.95 13.97 12.03
C SER A 231 -21.64 13.30 11.57
N PHE A 232 -20.59 14.11 11.37
CA PHE A 232 -19.33 13.64 10.83
C PHE A 232 -18.53 12.93 11.92
N GLU A 233 -18.27 11.64 11.70
CA GLU A 233 -17.42 10.84 12.56
C GLU A 233 -15.97 10.88 12.11
N TYR A 234 -15.09 11.28 13.03
CA TYR A 234 -13.65 11.31 12.82
C TYR A 234 -13.07 9.91 13.01
N GLY A 235 -12.22 9.48 12.10
CA GLY A 235 -11.51 8.21 12.21
C GLY A 235 -10.33 8.25 13.17
N TRP A 236 -9.74 9.43 13.38
CA TRP A 236 -8.60 9.61 14.26
C TRP A 236 -8.93 10.46 15.49
N GLY A 237 -8.55 9.98 16.68
CA GLY A 237 -8.45 10.82 17.86
C GLY A 237 -7.24 11.78 17.78
N ALA A 238 -7.27 12.89 18.51
CA ALA A 238 -6.21 13.91 18.48
C ALA A 238 -4.82 13.36 18.85
N LEU A 239 -4.77 12.47 19.85
CA LEU A 239 -3.53 11.83 20.28
C LEU A 239 -3.02 10.83 19.24
N GLU A 240 -3.92 9.99 18.71
CA GLU A 240 -3.60 8.96 17.72
C GLU A 240 -3.13 9.57 16.41
N ALA A 241 -3.74 10.69 15.98
CA ALA A 241 -3.31 11.44 14.81
C ALA A 241 -1.87 11.99 14.95
N MET A 242 -1.46 12.36 16.17
CA MET A 242 -0.07 12.75 16.46
C MET A 242 0.88 11.55 16.43
N VAL A 243 0.44 10.39 16.93
CA VAL A 243 1.19 9.13 16.81
C VAL A 243 1.37 8.75 15.34
N ASP A 244 0.33 8.90 14.53
CA ASP A 244 0.37 8.62 13.09
C ASP A 244 1.29 9.57 12.31
N THR A 245 1.28 10.85 12.70
CA THR A 245 2.28 11.81 12.20
C THR A 245 3.70 11.33 12.50
N GLY A 246 3.93 10.79 13.70
CA GLY A 246 5.17 10.13 14.07
C GLY A 246 5.53 8.99 13.10
N ARG A 247 4.59 8.10 12.79
CA ARG A 247 4.81 7.00 11.82
C ARG A 247 5.31 7.53 10.47
N GLY A 248 4.72 8.61 9.97
CA GLY A 248 5.12 9.24 8.72
C GLY A 248 6.49 9.90 8.75
N LEU A 249 6.96 10.39 9.90
CA LEU A 249 8.23 11.12 10.03
C LEU A 249 9.45 10.22 9.92
N LYS A 250 9.31 8.96 10.34
CA LYS A 250 10.40 8.01 10.34
C LYS A 250 10.98 7.86 8.92
N GLY A 251 12.30 7.98 8.81
CA GLY A 251 12.99 7.84 7.52
C GLY A 251 12.80 9.00 6.55
N ARG A 252 12.09 10.09 6.91
CA ARG A 252 11.85 11.24 6.04
C ARG A 252 12.53 12.52 6.49
N ARG A 253 12.85 13.37 5.52
CA ARG A 253 13.27 14.75 5.75
C ARG A 253 12.11 15.69 5.44
N ILE A 254 11.82 16.60 6.36
CA ILE A 254 10.83 17.65 6.16
C ILE A 254 11.40 18.75 5.27
N GLU A 255 10.68 19.11 4.22
CA GLU A 255 10.98 20.22 3.33
C GLU A 255 9.77 21.16 3.18
N PRO A 256 9.93 22.39 2.65
CA PRO A 256 8.83 23.33 2.51
C PRO A 256 7.67 22.82 1.64
N ALA A 257 7.96 21.88 0.72
CA ALA A 257 6.98 21.29 -0.18
C ALA A 257 6.27 20.04 0.36
N GLY A 258 6.63 19.60 1.56
CA GLY A 258 6.24 18.31 2.12
C GLY A 258 7.47 17.47 2.46
N ALA A 259 7.26 16.34 3.13
CA ALA A 259 8.36 15.46 3.50
C ALA A 259 8.77 14.56 2.33
N ILE A 260 10.08 14.35 2.19
CA ILE A 260 10.64 13.43 1.20
C ILE A 260 11.45 12.32 1.88
N PRO A 261 11.57 11.14 1.25
CA PRO A 261 12.44 10.07 1.76
C PRO A 261 13.87 10.57 2.01
N GLY A 262 14.41 10.24 3.19
CA GLY A 262 15.78 10.51 3.57
C GLY A 262 16.74 9.39 3.14
N SER A 263 18.03 9.53 3.48
CA SER A 263 19.06 8.53 3.19
C SER A 263 19.23 7.47 4.29
N GLY A 264 18.29 7.39 5.23
CA GLY A 264 18.40 6.61 6.47
C GLY A 264 17.45 5.42 6.48
N GLN A 265 16.59 5.36 7.51
CA GLN A 265 15.57 4.33 7.68
C GLN A 265 14.55 4.33 6.55
N LEU A 266 13.95 3.16 6.30
CA LEU A 266 12.87 2.99 5.34
C LEU A 266 11.60 3.74 5.83
N PRO A 267 11.08 4.72 5.06
CA PRO A 267 9.84 5.39 5.42
C PRO A 267 8.63 4.49 5.15
N LEU A 268 7.56 4.70 5.92
CA LEU A 268 6.25 4.07 5.64
C LEU A 268 5.77 4.52 4.26
N PRO A 269 5.41 3.61 3.35
CA PRO A 269 4.82 3.98 2.07
C PRO A 269 3.37 4.38 2.29
N VAL A 270 3.04 5.63 1.99
CA VAL A 270 1.69 6.23 2.24
C VAL A 270 0.92 6.49 0.95
N GLU A 271 1.53 6.18 -0.19
CA GLU A 271 0.91 6.25 -1.50
C GLU A 271 1.24 4.98 -2.27
N ALA A 272 0.20 4.31 -2.75
CA ALA A 272 0.35 3.24 -3.72
C ALA A 272 0.61 3.88 -5.09
N PRO A 273 1.68 3.49 -5.80
CA PRO A 273 1.89 3.93 -7.16
C PRO A 273 0.78 3.37 -8.07
N PRO A 274 0.18 4.19 -8.96
CA PRO A 274 -0.83 3.70 -9.89
C PRO A 274 -0.22 2.72 -10.90
N ARG A 275 -1.09 1.98 -11.60
CA ARG A 275 -0.69 1.19 -12.76
C ARG A 275 -0.50 2.13 -13.95
N VAL A 276 0.76 2.36 -14.35
CA VAL A 276 1.10 3.29 -15.44
C VAL A 276 1.65 2.52 -16.65
N GLY A 277 1.36 3.05 -17.84
CA GLY A 277 2.00 2.62 -19.09
C GLY A 277 3.48 3.06 -19.16
N PRO A 278 4.23 2.55 -20.16
CA PRO A 278 5.61 2.97 -20.40
C PRO A 278 5.73 4.49 -20.63
N ALA A 279 6.75 5.15 -20.07
CA ALA A 279 6.90 6.60 -20.18
C ALA A 279 7.17 7.07 -21.63
N ASP A 280 7.73 6.20 -22.45
CA ASP A 280 7.96 6.42 -23.88
C ASP A 280 6.70 6.22 -24.75
N GLY A 281 5.55 5.90 -24.13
CA GLY A 281 4.29 5.67 -24.81
C GLY A 281 4.22 4.36 -25.58
N ALA A 282 5.13 3.41 -25.32
CA ALA A 282 5.08 2.11 -25.96
C ALA A 282 3.74 1.40 -25.68
N PRO A 283 3.09 0.83 -26.72
CA PRO A 283 1.77 0.24 -26.57
C PRO A 283 1.85 -1.07 -25.78
N LEU A 284 1.03 -1.17 -24.72
CA LEU A 284 0.81 -2.41 -23.99
C LEU A 284 -0.27 -3.27 -24.67
N ARG A 285 -0.13 -4.60 -24.61
CA ARG A 285 -1.05 -5.57 -25.22
C ARG A 285 -1.73 -6.42 -24.16
N SER A 286 -3.01 -6.74 -24.39
CA SER A 286 -3.69 -7.73 -23.54
C SER A 286 -3.06 -9.11 -23.77
N ALA A 287 -2.79 -9.81 -22.67
CA ALA A 287 -2.33 -11.20 -22.73
C ALA A 287 -3.49 -12.17 -22.91
N ALA A 288 -4.71 -11.77 -22.51
CA ALA A 288 -5.88 -12.61 -22.55
C ALA A 288 -6.53 -12.63 -23.95
N PRO A 289 -7.19 -13.73 -24.33
CA PRO A 289 -8.04 -13.74 -25.51
C PRO A 289 -9.21 -12.76 -25.38
N ASP A 290 -9.81 -12.41 -26.51
CA ASP A 290 -10.95 -11.50 -26.58
C ASP A 290 -12.08 -11.94 -25.63
N GLY A 291 -12.51 -11.01 -24.77
CA GLY A 291 -13.57 -11.26 -23.79
C GLY A 291 -13.14 -12.02 -22.53
N LEU A 292 -11.84 -12.36 -22.39
CA LEU A 292 -11.32 -13.06 -21.22
C LEU A 292 -10.45 -12.20 -20.29
N GLU A 293 -10.05 -10.99 -20.69
CA GLU A 293 -9.35 -10.01 -19.82
C GLU A 293 -10.17 -9.75 -18.54
N GLY A 294 -9.51 -9.86 -17.38
CA GLY A 294 -10.10 -9.49 -16.09
C GLY A 294 -10.00 -7.99 -15.81
N GLU A 295 -10.88 -7.46 -14.95
CA GLU A 295 -10.88 -6.04 -14.55
C GLU A 295 -9.52 -5.57 -13.99
N PHE A 296 -8.80 -6.48 -13.34
CA PHE A 296 -7.52 -6.20 -12.68
C PHE A 296 -6.30 -6.73 -13.42
N ASP A 297 -6.47 -7.24 -14.63
CA ASP A 297 -5.35 -7.77 -15.41
C ASP A 297 -4.41 -6.63 -15.85
N ASP A 298 -3.11 -6.95 -15.85
CA ASP A 298 -2.09 -6.09 -16.42
C ASP A 298 -1.96 -6.36 -17.92
N ARG A 299 -1.38 -5.40 -18.63
CA ARG A 299 -1.03 -5.53 -20.05
C ARG A 299 0.47 -5.66 -20.23
N ILE A 300 0.87 -6.43 -21.24
CA ILE A 300 2.25 -6.80 -21.51
C ILE A 300 2.91 -5.78 -22.42
N ASP A 301 4.11 -5.32 -22.04
CA ASP A 301 5.03 -4.65 -22.96
C ASP A 301 5.69 -5.72 -23.85
N PRO A 302 5.58 -5.65 -25.19
CA PRO A 302 6.17 -6.64 -26.09
C PRO A 302 7.69 -6.79 -25.97
N ARG A 303 8.40 -5.83 -25.35
CA ARG A 303 9.83 -5.92 -25.03
C ARG A 303 10.12 -6.93 -23.91
N PHE A 304 9.14 -7.21 -23.06
CA PHE A 304 9.26 -8.05 -21.86
C PHE A 304 8.10 -9.05 -21.76
N PRO A 305 7.99 -10.02 -22.68
CA PRO A 305 6.74 -10.75 -22.87
C PRO A 305 6.53 -11.99 -22.00
N VAL A 306 7.57 -12.46 -21.29
CA VAL A 306 7.52 -13.76 -20.60
C VAL A 306 7.25 -13.60 -19.12
N PHE A 307 6.23 -14.31 -18.62
CA PHE A 307 5.75 -14.28 -17.25
C PHE A 307 5.53 -15.70 -16.72
N SER A 308 5.80 -15.95 -15.42
CA SER A 308 5.65 -17.27 -14.79
C SER A 308 4.95 -17.20 -13.43
N ALA A 309 4.02 -18.11 -13.16
CA ALA A 309 3.31 -18.23 -11.88
C ALA A 309 4.15 -18.95 -10.80
N SER A 310 5.30 -19.52 -11.18
CA SER A 310 6.20 -20.25 -10.27
C SER A 310 6.65 -19.39 -9.09
N GLY A 311 6.62 -19.97 -7.89
CA GLY A 311 7.02 -19.29 -6.65
C GLY A 311 5.94 -18.39 -6.02
N LEU A 312 4.81 -18.13 -6.71
CA LEU A 312 3.71 -17.32 -6.17
C LEU A 312 2.47 -18.15 -5.84
N SER A 313 2.22 -19.25 -6.57
CA SER A 313 0.97 -20.02 -6.53
C SER A 313 0.63 -20.64 -5.17
N ALA A 314 1.61 -20.92 -4.31
CA ALA A 314 1.35 -21.48 -2.98
C ALA A 314 0.66 -20.47 -2.04
N ALA A 315 1.15 -19.23 -2.02
CA ALA A 315 0.63 -18.16 -1.17
C ALA A 315 -0.49 -17.36 -1.86
N LEU A 316 -0.51 -17.33 -3.19
CA LEU A 316 -1.46 -16.61 -4.03
C LEU A 316 -1.88 -17.48 -5.24
N PRO A 317 -2.69 -18.54 -5.04
CA PRO A 317 -3.03 -19.50 -6.11
C PRO A 317 -3.91 -18.91 -7.23
N GLY A 318 -4.66 -17.86 -6.93
CA GLY A 318 -5.62 -17.22 -7.82
C GLY A 318 -6.80 -18.12 -8.24
N PRO A 319 -7.87 -17.55 -8.82
CA PRO A 319 -8.06 -16.13 -9.07
C PRO A 319 -8.31 -15.43 -7.75
N LEU A 320 -7.56 -14.37 -7.51
CA LEU A 320 -7.56 -13.65 -6.24
C LEU A 320 -8.80 -12.75 -6.13
N THR A 321 -9.15 -12.39 -4.90
CA THR A 321 -10.20 -11.40 -4.66
C THR A 321 -9.70 -9.98 -4.98
N PRO A 322 -10.58 -9.06 -5.39
CA PRO A 322 -10.24 -7.66 -5.64
C PRO A 322 -9.45 -6.98 -4.52
N ILE A 323 -9.82 -7.18 -3.25
CA ILE A 323 -9.09 -6.59 -2.11
C ILE A 323 -7.66 -7.14 -2.00
N THR A 324 -7.45 -8.43 -2.29
CA THR A 324 -6.12 -9.04 -2.32
C THR A 324 -5.30 -8.51 -3.49
N LEU A 325 -5.92 -8.32 -4.65
CA LEU A 325 -5.28 -7.69 -5.82
C LEU A 325 -4.89 -6.24 -5.56
N ASP A 326 -5.68 -5.47 -4.81
CA ASP A 326 -5.32 -4.11 -4.41
C ASP A 326 -4.12 -4.11 -3.44
N VAL A 327 -4.27 -4.84 -2.33
CA VAL A 327 -3.34 -4.75 -1.19
C VAL A 327 -2.05 -5.51 -1.42
N GLN A 328 -2.12 -6.80 -1.79
CA GLN A 328 -0.92 -7.63 -1.89
C GLN A 328 -0.13 -7.29 -3.15
N LEU A 329 -0.78 -7.15 -4.31
CA LEU A 329 -0.06 -6.81 -5.54
C LEU A 329 0.40 -5.36 -5.54
N GLY A 330 -0.36 -4.42 -4.94
CA GLY A 330 0.12 -3.06 -4.68
C GLY A 330 1.39 -3.07 -3.82
N GLY A 331 1.41 -3.89 -2.77
CA GLY A 331 2.56 -4.13 -1.90
C GLY A 331 3.78 -4.71 -2.61
N LEU A 332 3.58 -5.78 -3.39
CA LEU A 332 4.63 -6.45 -4.15
C LEU A 332 5.20 -5.55 -5.27
N ARG A 333 4.37 -4.76 -5.95
CA ARG A 333 4.83 -3.74 -6.91
C ARG A 333 5.66 -2.66 -6.21
N ALA A 334 5.24 -2.18 -5.04
CA ALA A 334 6.03 -1.24 -4.27
C ALA A 334 7.38 -1.81 -3.82
N ALA A 335 7.43 -3.11 -3.47
CA ALA A 335 8.69 -3.82 -3.24
C ALA A 335 9.57 -3.84 -4.49
N GLY A 336 8.98 -4.16 -5.65
CA GLY A 336 9.63 -4.08 -6.96
C GLY A 336 10.24 -2.69 -7.22
N GLN A 337 9.50 -1.61 -6.97
CA GLN A 337 10.00 -0.23 -7.10
C GLN A 337 11.15 0.08 -6.14
N ALA A 338 11.03 -0.34 -4.88
CA ALA A 338 12.08 -0.15 -3.88
C ALA A 338 13.36 -0.90 -4.24
N MET A 339 13.24 -2.15 -4.69
CA MET A 339 14.34 -2.94 -5.23
C MET A 339 14.92 -2.25 -6.47
N GLY A 340 14.10 -1.79 -7.41
CA GLY A 340 14.52 -1.08 -8.62
C GLY A 340 15.38 0.15 -8.35
N ARG A 341 15.10 0.92 -7.28
CA ARG A 341 15.93 2.07 -6.86
C ARG A 341 17.33 1.68 -6.35
N VAL A 342 17.48 0.46 -5.85
CA VAL A 342 18.79 -0.10 -5.49
C VAL A 342 19.59 -0.43 -6.74
N LEU A 343 18.90 -0.84 -7.81
CA LEU A 343 19.50 -1.26 -9.06
C LEU A 343 19.92 -0.07 -9.93
N ALA A 344 21.01 -0.22 -10.68
CA ALA A 344 21.37 0.68 -11.77
C ALA A 344 20.77 0.18 -13.10
N LEU A 345 19.47 -0.13 -13.10
CA LEU A 345 18.74 -0.49 -14.32
C LEU A 345 18.68 0.74 -15.23
N GLY A 346 18.83 0.55 -16.54
CA GLY A 346 18.52 1.61 -17.51
C GLY A 346 17.03 1.96 -17.45
N ASP A 347 16.67 3.19 -17.82
CA ASP A 347 15.38 3.80 -17.52
C ASP A 347 14.17 2.93 -17.93
N VAL A 348 14.17 2.35 -19.14
CA VAL A 348 13.09 1.47 -19.62
C VAL A 348 12.94 0.18 -18.80
N VAL A 349 14.04 -0.47 -18.43
CA VAL A 349 14.00 -1.71 -17.65
C VAL A 349 13.63 -1.41 -16.20
N ALA A 350 14.12 -0.29 -15.67
CA ALA A 350 13.76 0.17 -14.34
C ALA A 350 12.25 0.43 -14.25
N GLU A 351 11.66 1.06 -15.27
CA GLU A 351 10.22 1.30 -15.39
C GLU A 351 9.42 0.00 -15.51
N GLU A 352 9.84 -0.93 -16.38
CA GLU A 352 9.16 -2.22 -16.51
C GLU A 352 9.20 -3.01 -15.22
N TRP A 353 10.37 -3.11 -14.59
CA TRP A 353 10.52 -3.78 -13.30
C TRP A 353 9.65 -3.12 -12.22
N ALA A 354 9.68 -1.79 -12.14
CA ALA A 354 8.88 -1.01 -11.19
C ALA A 354 7.36 -1.20 -11.35
N SER A 355 6.91 -1.49 -12.57
CA SER A 355 5.49 -1.58 -12.91
C SER A 355 4.97 -3.02 -12.91
N ARG A 356 5.76 -3.96 -13.43
CA ARG A 356 5.35 -5.30 -13.86
C ARG A 356 6.38 -6.40 -13.55
N ALA A 357 7.32 -6.19 -12.61
CA ALA A 357 8.12 -7.30 -12.08
C ALA A 357 7.25 -8.43 -11.52
N ILE A 358 6.07 -8.08 -10.99
CA ILE A 358 4.95 -8.97 -10.76
C ILE A 358 3.73 -8.35 -11.46
N ALA A 359 3.07 -9.15 -12.31
CA ALA A 359 1.90 -8.76 -13.09
C ALA A 359 0.72 -9.69 -12.79
N VAL A 360 -0.49 -9.28 -13.14
CA VAL A 360 -1.73 -10.05 -12.94
C VAL A 360 -2.33 -10.45 -14.28
N PHE A 361 -2.65 -11.73 -14.47
CA PHE A 361 -3.40 -12.24 -15.62
C PHE A 361 -4.45 -13.24 -15.16
N GLY A 362 -5.72 -13.08 -15.56
CA GLY A 362 -6.83 -13.90 -15.07
C GLY A 362 -6.92 -13.91 -13.54
N HIS A 363 -6.68 -12.77 -12.91
CA HIS A 363 -6.59 -12.60 -11.44
C HIS A 363 -5.54 -13.49 -10.75
N ARG A 364 -4.53 -13.96 -11.48
CA ARG A 364 -3.38 -14.71 -10.94
C ARG A 364 -2.12 -13.87 -11.04
N PRO A 365 -1.26 -13.89 -10.01
CA PRO A 365 0.00 -13.17 -10.06
C PRO A 365 1.05 -13.99 -10.82
N TYR A 366 1.86 -13.30 -11.62
CA TYR A 366 2.97 -13.86 -12.37
C TYR A 366 4.22 -13.00 -12.18
N VAL A 367 5.37 -13.63 -12.05
CA VAL A 367 6.69 -12.98 -12.07
C VAL A 367 7.07 -12.68 -13.52
N GLY A 368 7.44 -11.44 -13.83
CA GLY A 368 7.94 -11.04 -15.15
C GLY A 368 9.35 -11.57 -15.42
N VAL A 369 9.47 -12.75 -16.04
CA VAL A 369 10.73 -13.45 -16.29
C VAL A 369 11.66 -12.62 -17.17
N SER A 370 11.14 -12.00 -18.24
CA SER A 370 11.93 -11.17 -19.17
C SER A 370 12.63 -10.00 -18.45
N ALA A 371 11.90 -9.25 -17.63
CA ALA A 371 12.46 -8.16 -16.85
C ALA A 371 13.44 -8.67 -15.78
N ASN A 372 13.16 -9.86 -15.20
CA ASN A 372 13.99 -10.46 -14.17
C ASN A 372 15.37 -10.88 -14.63
N ILE A 373 15.48 -11.46 -15.83
CA ILE A 373 16.76 -11.86 -16.41
C ILE A 373 17.66 -10.63 -16.64
N VAL A 374 17.09 -9.53 -17.12
CA VAL A 374 17.87 -8.29 -17.31
C VAL A 374 18.39 -7.77 -15.97
N ALA A 375 17.58 -7.82 -14.91
CA ALA A 375 17.99 -7.40 -13.58
C ALA A 375 19.06 -8.30 -12.95
N ALA A 376 18.98 -9.63 -13.15
CA ALA A 376 19.95 -10.60 -12.67
C ALA A 376 21.38 -10.30 -13.16
N THR A 377 21.52 -9.80 -14.40
CA THR A 377 22.84 -9.39 -14.95
C THR A 377 23.54 -8.32 -14.08
N GLN A 378 22.76 -7.49 -13.37
CA GLN A 378 23.22 -6.35 -12.57
C GLN A 378 23.36 -6.66 -11.08
N LEU A 379 22.77 -7.75 -10.60
CA LEU A 379 22.68 -8.08 -9.18
C LEU A 379 23.75 -9.08 -8.72
N PRO A 380 24.52 -8.77 -7.66
CA PRO A 380 25.37 -9.76 -7.02
C PRO A 380 24.54 -10.93 -6.44
N GLY A 381 24.92 -12.17 -6.77
CA GLY A 381 24.33 -13.38 -6.20
C GLY A 381 23.03 -13.85 -6.84
N TRP A 382 22.62 -13.18 -7.92
CA TRP A 382 21.53 -13.59 -8.80
C TRP A 382 22.11 -14.33 -10.01
N ASP A 383 21.40 -15.35 -10.48
CA ASP A 383 21.86 -16.22 -11.56
C ASP A 383 20.76 -16.39 -12.63
N GLU A 384 21.06 -15.96 -13.85
CA GLU A 384 20.17 -16.03 -15.01
C GLU A 384 19.80 -17.48 -15.35
N ASP A 385 20.76 -18.41 -15.29
CA ASP A 385 20.53 -19.81 -15.58
C ASP A 385 19.59 -20.42 -14.53
N ALA A 386 19.74 -19.99 -13.29
CA ALA A 386 18.96 -20.49 -12.18
C ALA A 386 17.52 -19.92 -12.16
N ILE A 387 17.33 -18.66 -12.58
CA ILE A 387 16.00 -18.09 -12.86
C ILE A 387 15.32 -18.91 -13.96
N THR A 388 16.00 -19.14 -15.08
CA THR A 388 15.47 -19.86 -16.24
C THR A 388 15.11 -21.30 -15.86
N GLN A 389 16.00 -22.01 -15.17
CA GLN A 389 15.76 -23.38 -14.71
C GLN A 389 14.60 -23.48 -13.72
N HIS A 390 14.44 -22.52 -12.81
CA HIS A 390 13.38 -22.55 -11.80
C HIS A 390 12.01 -22.17 -12.38
N THR A 391 11.97 -21.18 -13.28
CA THR A 391 10.72 -20.61 -13.81
C THR A 391 10.21 -21.30 -15.07
N LEU A 392 11.09 -21.92 -15.87
CA LEU A 392 10.77 -22.52 -17.17
C LEU A 392 11.07 -24.02 -17.22
N HIS A 393 11.26 -24.69 -16.07
CA HIS A 393 11.53 -26.13 -16.03
C HIS A 393 10.46 -26.90 -16.81
N ASN A 394 10.87 -27.70 -17.79
CA ASN A 394 10.01 -28.50 -18.67
C ASN A 394 9.08 -27.72 -19.64
N GLN A 395 9.37 -26.46 -19.98
CA GLN A 395 8.60 -25.66 -20.95
C GLN A 395 9.41 -25.32 -22.22
N PRO A 396 9.58 -26.26 -23.18
CA PRO A 396 10.41 -26.06 -24.38
C PRO A 396 9.80 -25.13 -25.45
N GLN A 397 8.60 -24.58 -25.22
CA GLN A 397 7.84 -23.79 -26.20
C GLN A 397 8.00 -22.26 -26.03
N VAL A 398 8.74 -21.80 -25.02
CA VAL A 398 8.95 -20.37 -24.76
C VAL A 398 9.89 -19.77 -25.81
N GLY A 399 9.49 -18.63 -26.40
CA GLY A 399 10.26 -17.88 -27.39
C GLY A 399 11.51 -17.18 -26.82
N ASP A 400 12.03 -16.20 -27.57
CA ASP A 400 13.14 -15.37 -27.08
C ASP A 400 12.68 -14.54 -25.87
N LEU A 401 13.37 -14.68 -24.74
CA LEU A 401 13.06 -14.01 -23.49
C LEU A 401 13.20 -12.48 -23.61
N LEU A 402 13.99 -12.01 -24.59
CA LEU A 402 14.17 -10.61 -24.95
C LEU A 402 14.14 -10.45 -26.48
N PRO A 403 12.94 -10.53 -27.11
CA PRO A 403 12.81 -10.66 -28.57
C PRO A 403 13.30 -9.43 -29.36
N LEU A 404 13.49 -8.30 -28.67
CA LEU A 404 14.04 -7.05 -29.24
C LEU A 404 15.52 -6.83 -28.87
N GLY A 405 16.19 -7.87 -28.36
CA GLY A 405 17.56 -7.85 -27.89
C GLY A 405 17.72 -7.26 -26.48
N PRO A 406 18.84 -7.54 -25.80
CA PRO A 406 19.13 -6.92 -24.52
C PRO A 406 19.25 -5.40 -24.71
N PRO A 407 18.72 -4.58 -23.78
CA PRO A 407 18.84 -3.13 -23.86
C PRO A 407 20.31 -2.72 -24.01
N GLN A 408 20.58 -1.67 -24.81
CA GLN A 408 21.94 -1.23 -25.15
C GLN A 408 22.83 -1.12 -23.91
N ARG A 409 23.68 -2.13 -23.73
CA ARG A 409 24.64 -2.20 -22.64
C ARG A 409 25.70 -1.11 -22.88
N THR A 410 26.07 -0.37 -21.84
CA THR A 410 27.41 0.25 -21.83
C THR A 410 28.44 -0.86 -21.58
N SER A 411 28.66 -1.73 -22.55
CA SER A 411 29.64 -2.82 -22.50
C SER A 411 31.06 -2.24 -22.59
N GLY A 412 31.73 -2.16 -21.43
CA GLY A 412 33.10 -1.70 -21.27
C GLY A 412 33.52 -1.72 -19.78
N PRO A 413 34.73 -1.25 -19.41
CA PRO A 413 35.19 -1.18 -18.01
C PRO A 413 34.25 -0.43 -17.04
N ARG A 414 33.25 0.29 -17.57
CA ARG A 414 32.14 0.91 -16.84
C ARG A 414 31.14 -0.09 -16.22
N GLY A 415 30.99 -1.31 -16.74
CA GLY A 415 30.08 -2.33 -16.17
C GLY A 415 30.54 -2.89 -14.82
N SER A 416 31.86 -3.02 -14.63
CA SER A 416 32.45 -3.37 -13.33
C SER A 416 32.30 -2.23 -12.31
N VAL A 417 32.44 -0.98 -12.77
CA VAL A 417 32.17 0.22 -11.95
C VAL A 417 30.70 0.31 -11.55
N ALA A 418 29.76 -0.03 -12.45
CA ALA A 418 28.33 -0.07 -12.15
C ALA A 418 28.01 -1.09 -11.04
N LYS A 419 28.59 -2.30 -11.08
CA LYS A 419 28.43 -3.29 -10.00
C LYS A 419 29.00 -2.79 -8.67
N VAL A 420 30.14 -2.10 -8.67
CA VAL A 420 30.71 -1.50 -7.45
C VAL A 420 29.83 -0.37 -6.89
N VAL A 421 29.28 0.49 -7.75
CA VAL A 421 28.36 1.58 -7.35
C VAL A 421 27.03 1.01 -6.83
N VAL A 422 26.49 -0.02 -7.47
CA VAL A 422 25.30 -0.74 -7.01
C VAL A 422 25.58 -1.37 -5.65
N THR A 423 26.67 -2.12 -5.47
CA THR A 423 27.04 -2.70 -4.17
C THR A 423 27.20 -1.63 -3.08
N ALA A 424 27.82 -0.48 -3.37
CA ALA A 424 27.95 0.61 -2.41
C ALA A 424 26.60 1.27 -2.05
N ARG A 425 25.70 1.44 -3.03
CA ARG A 425 24.33 1.95 -2.82
C ARG A 425 23.47 0.95 -2.05
N SER A 426 23.54 -0.33 -2.39
CA SER A 426 22.90 -1.42 -1.66
C SER A 426 23.37 -1.45 -0.22
N LEU A 427 24.68 -1.44 0.05
CA LEU A 427 25.20 -1.45 1.43
C LEU A 427 24.78 -0.20 2.24
N ALA A 428 24.63 0.96 1.59
CA ALA A 428 24.14 2.16 2.26
C ALA A 428 22.64 2.08 2.60
N LEU A 429 21.82 1.60 1.66
CA LEU A 429 20.37 1.44 1.83
C LEU A 429 20.02 0.30 2.80
N LEU A 430 20.75 -0.82 2.74
CA LEU A 430 20.53 -2.01 3.57
C LEU A 430 21.09 -1.85 4.99
N ARG A 431 21.88 -0.81 5.28
CA ARG A 431 22.46 -0.56 6.61
C ARG A 431 21.39 -0.48 7.71
N HIS A 432 20.20 -0.01 7.38
CA HIS A 432 19.08 0.12 8.32
C HIS A 432 18.06 -1.03 8.22
N LEU A 433 18.28 -2.01 7.35
CA LEU A 433 17.26 -3.03 7.08
C LEU A 433 16.92 -3.88 8.31
N ARG A 434 17.92 -4.27 9.11
CA ARG A 434 17.70 -4.98 10.38
C ARG A 434 16.92 -4.16 11.41
N PRO A 435 17.36 -2.94 11.82
CA PRO A 435 16.57 -2.14 12.76
C PRO A 435 15.19 -1.78 12.21
N ASP A 436 15.05 -1.52 10.91
CA ASP A 436 13.75 -1.24 10.29
C ASP A 436 12.81 -2.45 10.37
N THR A 437 13.34 -3.68 10.21
CA THR A 437 12.58 -4.92 10.40
C THR A 437 12.17 -5.12 11.86
N GLN A 438 13.07 -4.82 12.82
CA GLN A 438 12.74 -4.91 14.24
C GLN A 438 11.67 -3.91 14.64
N ASP A 439 11.75 -2.68 14.14
CA ASP A 439 10.74 -1.66 14.39
C ASP A 439 9.39 -2.00 13.74
N TYR A 440 9.41 -2.68 12.58
CA TYR A 440 8.20 -3.19 11.92
C TYR A 440 7.54 -4.32 12.73
N VAL A 441 8.34 -5.25 13.29
CA VAL A 441 7.86 -6.29 14.21
C VAL A 441 7.26 -5.68 15.47
N ALA A 442 7.94 -4.68 16.05
CA ALA A 442 7.42 -3.97 17.22
C ALA A 442 6.11 -3.23 16.91
N ALA A 443 5.99 -2.67 15.70
CA ALA A 443 4.74 -2.05 15.25
C ALA A 443 3.59 -3.07 15.15
N ALA A 444 3.83 -4.28 14.64
CA ALA A 444 2.80 -5.32 14.58
C ALA A 444 2.26 -5.69 15.97
N ALA A 445 3.14 -5.77 16.97
CA ALA A 445 2.71 -6.01 18.36
C ALA A 445 1.95 -4.81 18.97
N ALA A 446 2.34 -3.58 18.63
CA ALA A 446 1.73 -2.37 19.17
C ALA A 446 0.41 -1.98 18.49
N GLU A 447 0.16 -2.45 17.27
CA GLU A 447 -1.01 -2.08 16.45
C GLU A 447 -2.05 -3.22 16.32
N HIS A 448 -1.76 -4.37 16.92
CA HIS A 448 -2.69 -5.48 17.07
C HIS A 448 -3.91 -5.04 17.89
N LEU A 449 -5.10 -5.45 17.44
CA LEU A 449 -6.35 -5.29 18.18
C LEU A 449 -7.06 -6.64 18.28
N GLU A 450 -7.57 -6.94 19.47
CA GLU A 450 -8.43 -8.09 19.69
C GLU A 450 -9.81 -7.87 19.06
N ALA A 451 -10.56 -8.95 18.84
CA ALA A 451 -11.89 -8.87 18.21
C ALA A 451 -12.84 -7.91 18.94
N ALA A 452 -12.87 -7.94 20.27
CA ALA A 452 -13.69 -7.04 21.07
C ALA A 452 -13.28 -5.56 20.95
N GLU A 453 -11.99 -5.28 20.73
CA GLU A 453 -11.51 -3.92 20.50
C GLU A 453 -11.92 -3.45 19.10
N LEU A 454 -11.83 -4.31 18.08
CA LEU A 454 -12.32 -4.01 16.72
C LEU A 454 -13.82 -3.71 16.70
N GLU A 455 -14.64 -4.52 17.39
CA GLU A 455 -16.09 -4.30 17.52
C GLU A 455 -16.41 -2.95 18.19
N SER A 456 -15.53 -2.45 19.07
CA SER A 456 -15.73 -1.17 19.75
C SER A 456 -15.38 0.07 18.91
N LEU A 457 -14.67 -0.11 17.79
CA LEU A 457 -14.31 1.00 16.90
C LEU A 457 -15.55 1.54 16.17
N SER A 458 -15.57 2.84 15.87
CA SER A 458 -16.54 3.40 14.93
C SER A 458 -16.24 2.99 13.48
N ASP A 459 -17.22 3.14 12.59
CA ASP A 459 -17.02 2.89 11.15
C ASP A 459 -15.90 3.78 10.59
N ALA A 460 -15.84 5.01 11.10
CA ALA A 460 -14.79 5.96 10.79
C ALA A 460 -13.39 5.46 11.19
N ALA A 461 -13.26 4.90 12.40
CA ALA A 461 -12.00 4.38 12.91
C ALA A 461 -11.57 3.10 12.16
N LEU A 462 -12.53 2.23 11.81
CA LEU A 462 -12.27 1.06 10.95
C LEU A 462 -11.77 1.47 9.57
N GLY A 463 -12.36 2.51 8.97
CA GLY A 463 -11.95 3.01 7.65
C GLY A 463 -10.50 3.53 7.64
N VAL A 464 -10.07 4.29 8.64
CA VAL A 464 -8.68 4.76 8.71
C VAL A 464 -7.70 3.66 9.12
N ARG A 465 -8.13 2.68 9.94
CA ARG A 465 -7.35 1.47 10.24
C ARG A 465 -7.08 0.67 8.97
N LEU A 466 -8.09 0.48 8.11
CA LEU A 466 -7.95 -0.21 6.83
C LEU A 466 -6.80 0.40 5.98
N GLN A 467 -6.77 1.73 5.89
CA GLN A 467 -5.72 2.45 5.15
C GLN A 467 -4.33 2.29 5.79
N LEU A 468 -4.23 2.38 7.13
CA LEU A 468 -2.97 2.14 7.83
C LEU A 468 -2.45 0.70 7.62
N LEU A 469 -3.33 -0.29 7.67
CA LEU A 469 -2.96 -1.70 7.45
C LEU A 469 -2.48 -1.94 6.01
N ARG A 470 -3.10 -1.30 5.00
CA ARG A 470 -2.58 -1.31 3.63
C ARG A 470 -1.16 -0.76 3.55
N ASP A 471 -0.89 0.38 4.19
CA ASP A 471 0.44 1.01 4.22
C ASP A 471 1.47 0.10 4.92
N ARG A 472 1.06 -0.59 6.00
CA ARG A 472 1.90 -1.58 6.73
C ARG A 472 2.22 -2.80 5.88
N ILE A 473 1.24 -3.37 5.18
CA ILE A 473 1.47 -4.52 4.30
C ILE A 473 2.43 -4.13 3.17
N GLN A 474 2.26 -2.94 2.58
CA GLN A 474 3.20 -2.42 1.58
C GLN A 474 4.60 -2.23 2.16
N GLN A 475 4.73 -1.71 3.39
CA GLN A 475 6.02 -1.61 4.10
C GLN A 475 6.67 -3.00 4.26
N GLY A 476 5.90 -4.00 4.66
CA GLY A 476 6.33 -5.37 4.85
C GLY A 476 6.91 -6.00 3.59
N TRP A 477 6.20 -5.89 2.47
CA TRP A 477 6.69 -6.39 1.19
C TRP A 477 7.97 -5.69 0.73
N ILE A 478 8.09 -4.38 0.94
CA ILE A 478 9.34 -3.66 0.66
C ILE A 478 10.49 -4.22 1.51
N LEU A 479 10.30 -4.42 2.82
CA LEU A 479 11.32 -4.99 3.70
C LEU A 479 11.74 -6.40 3.26
N THR A 480 10.76 -7.26 2.94
CA THR A 480 11.01 -8.62 2.45
C THR A 480 11.79 -8.61 1.14
N GLY A 481 11.42 -7.75 0.17
CA GLY A 481 12.13 -7.58 -1.10
C GLY A 481 13.56 -7.07 -0.93
N LEU A 482 13.79 -6.13 -0.02
CA LEU A 482 15.15 -5.66 0.30
C LEU A 482 16.01 -6.75 0.96
N TRP A 483 15.43 -7.62 1.78
CA TRP A 483 16.13 -8.80 2.32
C TRP A 483 16.48 -9.85 1.26
N VAL A 484 15.68 -9.97 0.19
CA VAL A 484 16.05 -10.82 -0.96
C VAL A 484 17.32 -10.29 -1.64
N ILE A 485 17.44 -8.97 -1.80
CA ILE A 485 18.67 -8.35 -2.33
C ILE A 485 19.85 -8.58 -1.38
N ASP A 486 19.67 -8.37 -0.08
CA ASP A 486 20.72 -8.57 0.93
C ASP A 486 21.23 -10.01 0.96
N THR A 487 20.32 -11.00 0.85
CA THR A 487 20.66 -12.42 0.78
C THR A 487 21.55 -12.72 -0.42
N GLY A 488 21.20 -12.19 -1.60
CA GLY A 488 22.01 -12.32 -2.82
C GLY A 488 23.40 -11.68 -2.68
N VAL A 489 23.46 -10.45 -2.16
CA VAL A 489 24.73 -9.73 -1.95
C VAL A 489 25.64 -10.46 -0.95
N THR A 490 25.07 -10.94 0.15
CA THR A 490 25.79 -11.72 1.17
C THR A 490 26.34 -13.03 0.59
N ALA A 491 25.53 -13.76 -0.19
CA ALA A 491 25.96 -14.98 -0.88
C ALA A 491 27.11 -14.71 -1.87
N ALA A 492 27.04 -13.61 -2.62
CA ALA A 492 28.05 -13.23 -3.61
C ALA A 492 29.39 -12.82 -3.00
N THR A 493 29.35 -12.10 -1.87
CA THR A 493 30.56 -11.54 -1.21
C THR A 493 31.33 -12.56 -0.38
N LEU A 494 30.69 -13.65 0.08
CA LEU A 494 31.28 -14.61 1.00
C LEU A 494 31.81 -15.91 0.35
N GLY A 495 31.71 -16.07 -0.97
CA GLY A 495 32.54 -16.98 -1.79
C GLY A 495 31.93 -18.32 -2.24
N HIS A 496 31.89 -18.52 -3.57
CA HIS A 496 31.94 -19.75 -4.39
C HIS A 496 31.10 -21.01 -4.04
N THR A 497 30.09 -20.97 -3.18
CA THR A 497 29.10 -22.07 -3.10
C THR A 497 28.10 -21.98 -4.26
N ARG A 498 28.49 -22.51 -5.43
CA ARG A 498 27.70 -22.48 -6.68
C ARG A 498 26.35 -23.21 -6.66
N ALA A 499 25.94 -23.86 -5.57
CA ALA A 499 24.83 -24.82 -5.64
C ALA A 499 23.69 -24.68 -4.62
N GLY A 500 23.68 -23.67 -3.73
CA GLY A 500 22.64 -23.63 -2.69
C GLY A 500 22.27 -22.27 -2.09
N SER A 501 22.67 -21.17 -2.72
CA SER A 501 22.43 -19.82 -2.17
C SER A 501 22.19 -18.75 -3.23
N SER A 502 21.89 -19.15 -4.48
CA SER A 502 21.55 -18.19 -5.53
C SER A 502 20.13 -17.69 -5.34
N VAL A 503 19.85 -16.43 -5.68
CA VAL A 503 18.48 -15.90 -5.73
C VAL A 503 17.94 -16.15 -7.14
N TYR A 504 16.83 -16.87 -7.20
CA TYR A 504 16.23 -17.37 -8.45
C TYR A 504 15.11 -16.46 -9.01
N GLY A 505 14.96 -15.25 -8.46
CA GLY A 505 14.04 -14.22 -8.95
C GLY A 505 13.26 -13.51 -7.84
N VAL A 506 12.37 -12.59 -8.24
CA VAL A 506 11.50 -11.83 -7.33
C VAL A 506 10.48 -12.71 -6.60
N GLY A 507 10.13 -13.88 -7.15
CA GLY A 507 9.21 -14.84 -6.52
C GLY A 507 9.65 -15.29 -5.11
N VAL A 508 10.96 -15.25 -4.82
CA VAL A 508 11.55 -15.58 -3.51
C VAL A 508 11.01 -14.69 -2.37
N ILE A 509 10.39 -13.54 -2.69
CA ILE A 509 9.67 -12.72 -1.70
C ILE A 509 8.58 -13.52 -0.99
N MET A 510 7.90 -14.42 -1.71
CA MET A 510 6.77 -15.21 -1.18
C MET A 510 7.20 -16.54 -0.53
N GLU A 511 8.45 -16.97 -0.67
CA GLU A 511 8.91 -18.24 -0.09
C GLU A 511 9.00 -18.17 1.44
N SER A 512 8.46 -19.17 2.13
CA SER A 512 8.50 -19.24 3.59
C SER A 512 8.75 -20.66 4.08
N GLY A 513 9.70 -20.82 5.01
CA GLY A 513 9.95 -22.09 5.72
C GLY A 513 9.20 -22.21 7.05
N ARG A 514 8.54 -21.13 7.50
CA ARG A 514 8.07 -20.97 8.88
C ARG A 514 7.07 -22.04 9.31
N ILE A 515 6.16 -22.43 8.43
CA ILE A 515 5.15 -23.45 8.74
C ILE A 515 5.82 -24.78 9.04
N ALA A 516 6.82 -25.18 8.23
CA ALA A 516 7.56 -26.42 8.44
C ALA A 516 8.36 -26.40 9.75
N ASP A 517 9.04 -25.28 10.02
CA ASP A 517 9.86 -25.10 11.23
C ASP A 517 9.02 -25.21 12.51
N GLU A 518 7.90 -24.48 12.57
CA GLU A 518 7.01 -24.47 13.75
C GLU A 518 6.21 -25.78 13.90
N CYS A 519 5.93 -26.48 12.78
CA CYS A 519 5.27 -27.78 12.82
C CYS A 519 6.23 -28.95 13.09
N ALA A 520 7.55 -28.75 13.11
CA ALA A 520 8.53 -29.84 13.21
C ALA A 520 8.33 -30.73 14.44
N GLY A 521 7.97 -30.13 15.58
CA GLY A 521 7.64 -30.85 16.82
C GLY A 521 6.40 -31.73 16.69
N LEU A 522 5.33 -31.19 16.08
CA LEU A 522 4.09 -31.91 15.81
C LEU A 522 4.30 -33.02 14.77
N ALA A 523 4.98 -32.72 13.67
CA ALA A 523 5.33 -33.68 12.62
C ALA A 523 6.16 -34.85 13.17
N THR A 524 7.05 -34.60 14.15
CA THR A 524 7.81 -35.66 14.83
C THR A 524 6.91 -36.60 15.63
N ILE A 525 5.89 -36.07 16.31
CA ILE A 525 4.90 -36.88 17.05
C ILE A 525 4.07 -37.71 16.06
N LEU A 526 3.59 -37.10 14.98
CA LEU A 526 2.79 -37.78 13.95
C LEU A 526 3.59 -38.88 13.24
N ARG A 527 4.87 -38.63 12.92
CA ARG A 527 5.76 -39.60 12.28
C ARG A 527 5.97 -40.86 13.12
N ALA A 528 5.90 -40.74 14.45
CA ALA A 528 6.04 -41.86 15.37
C ALA A 528 4.77 -42.72 15.50
N ASP A 529 3.62 -42.25 15.03
CA ASP A 529 2.31 -42.91 15.17
C ASP A 529 1.51 -42.85 13.86
N PRO A 530 1.62 -43.87 12.98
CA PRO A 530 0.97 -43.85 11.67
C PRO A 530 -0.57 -43.73 11.69
N PRO A 531 -1.31 -44.38 12.62
CA PRO A 531 -2.73 -44.11 12.82
C PRO A 531 -3.04 -42.64 13.14
N LEU A 532 -2.25 -42.01 14.03
CA LEU A 532 -2.42 -40.61 14.39
C LEU A 532 -2.11 -39.67 13.20
N CYS A 533 -1.09 -40.00 12.40
CA CYS A 533 -0.76 -39.29 11.16
C CYS A 533 -1.91 -39.35 10.13
N ALA A 534 -2.57 -40.52 10.00
CA ALA A 534 -3.72 -40.66 9.11
C ALA A 534 -4.92 -39.80 9.54
N LEU A 535 -5.16 -39.66 10.85
CA LEU A 535 -6.18 -38.75 11.40
C LEU A 535 -5.81 -37.28 11.18
N ALA A 536 -4.53 -36.93 11.32
CA ALA A 536 -4.02 -35.59 11.08
C ALA A 536 -4.17 -35.18 9.61
N ARG A 537 -3.91 -36.09 8.65
CA ARG A 537 -4.13 -35.84 7.20
C ARG A 537 -5.58 -35.50 6.86
N GLN A 538 -6.54 -35.98 7.64
CA GLN A 538 -7.97 -35.67 7.51
C GLN A 538 -8.38 -34.40 8.25
N GLY A 539 -7.45 -33.70 8.92
CA GLY A 539 -7.75 -32.54 9.75
C GLY A 539 -8.59 -32.85 11.00
N ASN A 540 -8.59 -34.09 11.50
CA ASN A 540 -9.50 -34.52 12.57
C ASN A 540 -9.02 -34.10 13.97
N VAL A 541 -9.16 -32.80 14.26
CA VAL A 541 -8.73 -32.18 15.54
C VAL A 541 -9.34 -32.87 16.75
N GLY A 542 -10.63 -33.23 16.69
CA GLY A 542 -11.34 -33.88 17.80
C GLY A 542 -10.73 -35.23 18.18
N SER A 543 -10.38 -36.05 17.19
CA SER A 543 -9.75 -37.36 17.43
C SER A 543 -8.31 -37.22 17.92
N ILE A 544 -7.55 -36.26 17.40
CA ILE A 544 -6.20 -35.95 17.92
C ILE A 544 -6.27 -35.58 19.40
N ARG A 545 -7.20 -34.70 19.79
CA ARG A 545 -7.41 -34.30 21.20
C ARG A 545 -7.80 -35.47 22.10
N ALA A 546 -8.63 -36.38 21.61
CA ALA A 546 -9.08 -37.54 22.39
C ALA A 546 -8.00 -38.61 22.56
N LEU A 547 -7.18 -38.85 21.52
CA LEU A 547 -6.26 -39.99 21.47
C LEU A 547 -4.83 -39.65 21.91
N SER A 548 -4.40 -38.40 21.77
CA SER A 548 -3.03 -37.99 22.11
C SER A 548 -2.97 -36.58 22.69
N PRO A 549 -2.96 -36.46 24.04
CA PRO A 549 -2.79 -35.17 24.71
C PRO A 549 -1.52 -34.45 24.27
N ARG A 550 -0.44 -35.19 24.01
CA ARG A 550 0.84 -34.64 23.54
C ARG A 550 0.74 -34.00 22.15
N ALA A 551 0.06 -34.67 21.21
CA ALA A 551 -0.16 -34.10 19.87
C ALA A 551 -1.11 -32.90 19.93
N ALA A 552 -2.14 -32.95 20.80
CA ALA A 552 -3.05 -31.84 21.03
C ALA A 552 -2.33 -30.59 21.57
N THR A 553 -1.47 -30.73 22.59
CA THR A 553 -0.67 -29.61 23.12
C THR A 553 0.28 -29.05 22.06
N ALA A 554 0.91 -29.92 21.25
CA ALA A 554 1.78 -29.48 20.16
C ALA A 554 1.00 -28.72 19.08
N LEU A 555 -0.21 -29.18 18.74
CA LEU A 555 -1.11 -28.47 17.83
C LEU A 555 -1.50 -27.10 18.37
N GLU A 556 -1.93 -27.00 19.63
CA GLU A 556 -2.34 -25.73 20.24
C GLU A 556 -1.18 -24.73 20.33
N THR A 557 0.03 -25.21 20.61
CA THR A 557 1.24 -24.39 20.57
C THR A 557 1.50 -23.86 19.16
N ALA A 558 1.40 -24.74 18.14
CA ALA A 558 1.60 -24.34 16.74
C ALA A 558 0.51 -23.36 16.27
N VAL A 559 -0.76 -23.55 16.63
CA VAL A 559 -1.86 -22.61 16.34
C VAL A 559 -1.61 -21.26 17.01
N THR A 560 -1.09 -21.22 18.24
CA THR A 560 -0.74 -19.96 18.91
C THR A 560 0.32 -19.18 18.13
N HIS A 561 1.29 -19.86 17.52
CA HIS A 561 2.36 -19.21 16.77
C HIS A 561 1.99 -18.89 15.32
N LEU A 562 1.17 -19.75 14.69
CA LEU A 562 0.85 -19.73 13.26
C LEU A 562 -0.62 -19.39 12.96
N GLY A 563 -1.41 -18.99 13.94
CA GLY A 563 -2.85 -18.76 13.75
C GLY A 563 -3.19 -17.75 12.64
N HIS A 564 -2.28 -16.81 12.37
CA HIS A 564 -2.38 -15.84 11.28
C HIS A 564 -1.98 -16.39 9.90
N ARG A 565 -1.32 -17.55 9.84
CA ARG A 565 -0.87 -18.25 8.62
C ARG A 565 -1.95 -19.22 8.12
N GLY A 566 -1.78 -19.75 6.92
CA GLY A 566 -2.70 -20.73 6.34
C GLY A 566 -2.34 -21.09 4.90
N PRO A 567 -3.08 -22.01 4.26
CA PRO A 567 -2.99 -22.18 2.81
C PRO A 567 -3.41 -20.88 2.12
N ALA A 568 -2.73 -20.50 1.04
CA ALA A 568 -2.99 -19.24 0.34
C ALA A 568 -3.00 -18.02 1.28
N GLU A 569 -2.03 -17.96 2.20
CA GLU A 569 -2.00 -17.02 3.34
C GLU A 569 -2.17 -15.53 3.00
N ALA A 570 -1.79 -15.13 1.78
CA ALA A 570 -1.90 -13.76 1.32
C ALA A 570 -3.27 -13.44 0.67
N GLU A 571 -4.07 -14.45 0.31
CA GLU A 571 -5.46 -14.26 -0.12
C GLU A 571 -6.36 -13.99 1.09
N LEU A 572 -6.99 -12.81 1.11
CA LEU A 572 -7.72 -12.30 2.27
C LEU A 572 -9.00 -13.09 2.52
N ALA A 573 -9.60 -13.68 1.48
CA ALA A 573 -10.75 -14.58 1.62
C ALA A 573 -10.39 -16.00 2.07
N SER A 574 -9.11 -16.38 2.10
CA SER A 574 -8.70 -17.72 2.55
C SER A 574 -8.77 -17.87 4.07
N PRO A 575 -9.16 -19.05 4.58
CA PRO A 575 -9.13 -19.34 6.01
C PRO A 575 -7.68 -19.44 6.54
N THR A 576 -7.47 -19.02 7.78
CA THR A 576 -6.20 -19.22 8.48
C THR A 576 -6.23 -20.47 9.37
N PHE A 577 -5.09 -20.84 9.94
CA PHE A 577 -5.00 -21.94 10.91
C PHE A 577 -5.73 -21.64 12.22
N ALA A 578 -5.95 -20.37 12.56
CA ALA A 578 -6.82 -19.99 13.66
C ALA A 578 -8.30 -20.25 13.35
N ASP A 579 -8.73 -20.02 12.10
CA ASP A 579 -10.09 -20.29 11.65
C ASP A 579 -10.38 -21.81 11.59
N ASP A 580 -9.43 -22.58 11.06
CA ASP A 580 -9.50 -24.04 10.96
C ASP A 580 -8.16 -24.72 11.32
N PRO A 581 -7.98 -25.14 12.59
CA PRO A 581 -6.80 -25.89 13.02
C PRO A 581 -6.61 -27.24 12.32
N GLY A 582 -7.64 -27.78 11.66
CA GLY A 582 -7.55 -28.99 10.86
C GLY A 582 -6.61 -28.85 9.66
N LEU A 583 -6.53 -27.65 9.08
CA LEU A 583 -5.58 -27.34 7.99
C LEU A 583 -4.12 -27.44 8.45
N LEU A 584 -3.83 -27.00 9.69
CA LEU A 584 -2.48 -27.09 10.26
C LEU A 584 -2.09 -28.54 10.54
N LEU A 585 -3.05 -29.36 10.98
CA LEU A 585 -2.83 -30.80 11.15
C LEU A 585 -2.51 -31.50 9.84
N ALA A 586 -3.23 -31.17 8.76
CA ALA A 586 -2.98 -31.73 7.44
C ALA A 586 -1.58 -31.36 6.94
N ALA A 587 -1.19 -30.08 7.06
CA ALA A 587 0.16 -29.62 6.72
C ALA A 587 1.24 -30.33 7.55
N ALA A 588 1.04 -30.51 8.86
CA ALA A 588 1.98 -31.21 9.72
C ALA A 588 2.12 -32.71 9.36
N ALA A 589 1.05 -33.34 8.87
CA ALA A 589 1.09 -34.72 8.35
C ALA A 589 1.91 -34.80 7.05
N GLU A 590 1.76 -33.85 6.12
CA GLU A 590 2.58 -33.79 4.90
C GLU A 590 4.08 -33.64 5.23
N ILE A 591 4.41 -32.77 6.20
CA ILE A 591 5.79 -32.61 6.71
C ILE A 591 6.28 -33.89 7.40
N ALA A 592 5.40 -34.60 8.10
CA ALA A 592 5.75 -35.88 8.72
C ALA A 592 6.17 -36.91 7.66
N GLU A 593 5.47 -36.97 6.53
CA GLU A 593 5.70 -37.90 5.43
C GLU A 593 6.94 -37.56 4.59
N ALA A 594 7.20 -36.28 4.32
CA ALA A 594 8.34 -35.84 3.50
C ALA A 594 9.71 -36.21 4.12
N GLY A 595 9.78 -36.42 5.44
CA GLY A 595 11.01 -36.74 6.16
C GLY A 595 11.92 -35.52 6.38
N ALA A 596 12.84 -35.61 7.36
CA ALA A 596 13.78 -34.53 7.65
C ALA A 596 15.00 -34.61 6.73
N ALA A 597 15.33 -33.51 6.04
CA ALA A 597 16.59 -33.41 5.31
C ALA A 597 17.77 -33.21 6.29
N PRO A 598 18.96 -33.78 6.02
CA PRO A 598 20.12 -33.59 6.88
C PRO A 598 20.66 -32.16 6.80
N GLU A 599 20.84 -31.50 7.95
CA GLU A 599 21.49 -30.18 8.03
C GLU A 599 23.02 -30.32 7.82
N PRO A 600 23.61 -29.61 6.84
CA PRO A 600 25.06 -29.59 6.68
C PRO A 600 25.74 -28.75 7.79
N PRO A 601 26.98 -29.07 8.19
CA PRO A 601 27.69 -28.34 9.23
C PRO A 601 28.00 -26.89 8.79
N GLY A 602 27.73 -25.93 9.69
CA GLY A 602 27.78 -24.50 9.38
C GLY A 602 29.17 -23.85 9.39
N THR A 603 29.57 -23.32 8.24
CA THR A 603 30.66 -22.33 8.08
C THR A 603 30.22 -20.93 8.53
N LEU A 604 31.17 -20.00 8.68
CA LEU A 604 30.85 -18.59 9.04
C LEU A 604 30.01 -17.90 7.95
N SER A 605 30.27 -18.20 6.67
CA SER A 605 29.49 -17.68 5.54
C SER A 605 28.05 -18.19 5.54
N GLN A 606 27.84 -19.47 5.86
CA GLN A 606 26.49 -20.04 6.00
C GLN A 606 25.71 -19.36 7.13
N ARG A 607 26.33 -19.14 8.30
CA ARG A 607 25.68 -18.44 9.42
C ARG A 607 25.21 -17.03 9.09
N LEU A 608 25.94 -16.28 8.26
CA LEU A 608 25.52 -14.95 7.83
C LEU A 608 24.37 -15.00 6.83
N ALA A 609 24.42 -15.93 5.85
CA ALA A 609 23.31 -16.16 4.93
C ALA A 609 22.04 -16.66 5.64
N ASP A 610 22.20 -17.53 6.65
CA ASP A 610 21.10 -17.99 7.52
C ASP A 610 20.48 -16.81 8.27
N SER A 611 21.30 -15.90 8.81
CA SER A 611 20.81 -14.71 9.51
C SER A 611 20.00 -13.77 8.61
N ALA A 612 20.44 -13.57 7.37
CA ALA A 612 19.69 -12.78 6.38
C ALA A 612 18.36 -13.47 6.02
N ARG A 613 18.37 -14.79 5.79
CA ARG A 613 17.16 -15.58 5.54
C ARG A 613 16.18 -15.53 6.71
N SER A 614 16.65 -15.66 7.95
CA SER A 614 15.81 -15.54 9.14
C SER A 614 15.21 -14.15 9.30
N SER A 615 15.95 -13.10 8.92
CA SER A 615 15.43 -11.73 8.96
C SER A 615 14.39 -11.46 7.87
N ARG A 616 14.58 -12.04 6.68
CA ARG A 616 13.57 -12.08 5.60
C ARG A 616 12.30 -12.79 6.06
N GLU A 617 12.45 -13.97 6.66
CA GLU A 617 11.33 -14.76 7.19
C GLU A 617 10.57 -13.99 8.27
N LEU A 618 11.27 -13.26 9.14
CA LEU A 618 10.64 -12.41 10.14
C LEU A 618 9.84 -11.26 9.51
N ALA A 619 10.38 -10.59 8.48
CA ALA A 619 9.65 -9.55 7.75
C ALA A 619 8.42 -10.11 7.02
N HIS A 620 8.56 -11.28 6.38
CA HIS A 620 7.47 -12.00 5.74
C HIS A 620 6.38 -12.37 6.75
N ASP A 621 6.73 -13.07 7.85
CA ASP A 621 5.77 -13.48 8.87
C ASP A 621 5.00 -12.29 9.44
N THR A 622 5.71 -11.19 9.72
CA THR A 622 5.10 -9.95 10.21
C THR A 622 4.15 -9.33 9.18
N THR A 623 4.46 -9.45 7.89
CA THR A 623 3.57 -9.00 6.80
C THR A 623 2.30 -9.83 6.74
N ILE A 624 2.39 -11.14 6.97
CA ILE A 624 1.21 -12.00 7.07
C ILE A 624 0.41 -11.71 8.35
N ARG A 625 1.05 -11.30 9.46
CA ARG A 625 0.34 -10.81 10.66
C ARG A 625 -0.49 -9.56 10.34
N PHE A 626 0.08 -8.55 9.68
CA PHE A 626 -0.71 -7.38 9.25
C PHE A 626 -1.79 -7.75 8.22
N THR A 627 -1.55 -8.74 7.36
CA THR A 627 -2.58 -9.30 6.47
C THR A 627 -3.72 -9.94 7.27
N HIS A 628 -3.42 -10.60 8.39
CA HIS A 628 -4.42 -11.14 9.30
C HIS A 628 -5.18 -10.02 10.06
N GLU A 629 -4.49 -8.98 10.54
CA GLU A 629 -5.16 -7.78 11.10
C GLU A 629 -6.14 -7.16 10.09
N LEU A 630 -5.76 -7.12 8.82
CA LEU A 630 -6.61 -6.64 7.74
C LEU A 630 -7.81 -7.58 7.55
N ARG A 631 -7.60 -8.90 7.53
CA ARG A 631 -8.69 -9.89 7.45
C ARG A 631 -9.70 -9.72 8.59
N MET A 632 -9.25 -9.52 9.82
CA MET A 632 -10.14 -9.30 10.97
C MET A 632 -10.90 -7.98 10.85
N THR A 633 -10.22 -6.91 10.42
CA THR A 633 -10.84 -5.61 10.15
C THR A 633 -11.89 -5.70 9.03
N LEU A 634 -11.63 -6.48 7.98
CA LEU A 634 -12.56 -6.71 6.86
C LEU A 634 -13.79 -7.51 7.27
N ARG A 635 -13.65 -8.49 8.17
CA ARG A 635 -14.79 -9.26 8.70
C ARG A 635 -15.73 -8.38 9.51
N GLU A 636 -15.16 -7.52 10.37
CA GLU A 636 -15.96 -6.57 11.14
C GLU A 636 -16.64 -5.54 10.24
N LEU A 637 -15.88 -4.93 9.31
CA LEU A 637 -16.44 -3.99 8.35
C LEU A 637 -17.53 -4.65 7.48
N GLY A 638 -17.28 -5.85 6.95
CA GLY A 638 -18.23 -6.62 6.16
C GLY A 638 -19.50 -6.97 6.94
N SER A 639 -19.39 -7.28 8.24
CA SER A 639 -20.53 -7.50 9.13
C SER A 639 -21.41 -6.25 9.20
N ARG A 640 -20.81 -5.07 9.40
CA ARG A 640 -21.56 -3.79 9.47
C ARG A 640 -22.19 -3.42 8.13
N LEU A 641 -21.46 -3.58 7.04
CA LEU A 641 -21.96 -3.29 5.70
C LEU A 641 -23.13 -4.20 5.31
N ALA A 642 -23.09 -5.48 5.68
CA ALA A 642 -24.19 -6.42 5.46
C ALA A 642 -25.41 -6.07 6.34
N GLN A 643 -25.19 -5.71 7.61
CA GLN A 643 -26.27 -5.23 8.49
C GLN A 643 -26.93 -3.95 7.97
N ALA A 644 -26.16 -3.09 7.29
CA ALA A 644 -26.65 -1.87 6.65
C ALA A 644 -27.25 -2.10 5.24
N ASP A 645 -27.35 -3.34 4.76
CA ASP A 645 -27.85 -3.73 3.42
C ASP A 645 -27.08 -3.07 2.24
N LEU A 646 -25.82 -2.70 2.49
CA LEU A 646 -24.90 -2.15 1.48
C LEU A 646 -24.20 -3.25 0.67
N ILE A 647 -24.10 -4.45 1.24
CA ILE A 647 -23.63 -5.70 0.61
C ILE A 647 -24.52 -6.86 1.06
N ASP A 648 -24.46 -8.02 0.39
CA ASP A 648 -25.38 -9.13 0.68
C ASP A 648 -24.88 -10.04 1.81
N VAL A 649 -23.57 -10.31 1.85
CA VAL A 649 -22.91 -11.15 2.88
C VAL A 649 -21.56 -10.56 3.30
N VAL A 650 -21.06 -10.93 4.49
CA VAL A 650 -19.79 -10.43 5.05
C VAL A 650 -18.62 -10.54 4.06
N ASP A 651 -18.51 -11.68 3.38
CA ASP A 651 -17.41 -11.95 2.43
C ASP A 651 -17.45 -11.08 1.17
N ASP A 652 -18.57 -10.39 0.90
CA ASP A 652 -18.65 -9.44 -0.22
C ASP A 652 -17.67 -8.28 -0.07
N ALA A 653 -17.24 -7.96 1.16
CA ALA A 653 -16.20 -6.98 1.42
C ALA A 653 -14.88 -7.31 0.68
N CYS A 654 -14.60 -8.60 0.43
CA CYS A 654 -13.41 -9.00 -0.33
C CYS A 654 -13.49 -8.64 -1.83
N TYR A 655 -14.68 -8.32 -2.34
CA TYR A 655 -14.90 -7.94 -3.74
C TYR A 655 -14.84 -6.42 -3.99
N LEU A 656 -14.55 -5.63 -2.96
CA LEU A 656 -14.31 -4.20 -3.03
C LEU A 656 -12.82 -3.89 -2.84
N LEU A 657 -12.36 -2.75 -3.35
CA LEU A 657 -11.00 -2.23 -3.15
C LEU A 657 -10.89 -1.52 -1.78
N CYS A 658 -9.68 -1.28 -1.27
CA CYS A 658 -9.51 -0.57 0.01
C CYS A 658 -10.16 0.81 -0.03
N ASP A 659 -10.02 1.54 -1.14
CA ASP A 659 -10.61 2.89 -1.24
C ASP A 659 -12.15 2.81 -1.35
N GLU A 660 -12.70 1.79 -2.03
CA GLU A 660 -14.15 1.53 -2.11
C GLU A 660 -14.74 1.08 -0.77
N LEU A 661 -13.95 0.48 0.12
CA LEU A 661 -14.39 0.10 1.48
C LEU A 661 -14.39 1.30 2.44
N VAL A 662 -13.52 2.29 2.23
CA VAL A 662 -13.53 3.55 2.99
C VAL A 662 -14.71 4.42 2.57
N THR A 663 -14.99 4.46 1.27
CA THR A 663 -16.14 5.17 0.71
C THR A 663 -16.97 4.24 -0.16
N VAL A 664 -17.96 3.59 0.46
CA VAL A 664 -18.79 2.58 -0.21
C VAL A 664 -19.57 3.23 -1.37
N PRO A 665 -19.33 2.80 -2.62
CA PRO A 665 -20.03 3.37 -3.76
C PRO A 665 -21.49 2.92 -3.78
N SER A 666 -22.37 3.79 -4.30
CA SER A 666 -23.82 3.51 -4.35
C SER A 666 -24.20 2.24 -5.14
N ASP A 667 -23.32 1.78 -6.04
CA ASP A 667 -23.47 0.57 -6.85
C ASP A 667 -22.68 -0.63 -6.28
N ALA A 668 -22.26 -0.61 -5.00
CA ALA A 668 -21.43 -1.65 -4.39
C ALA A 668 -21.96 -3.07 -4.61
N ARG A 669 -23.25 -3.34 -4.37
CA ARG A 669 -23.86 -4.67 -4.61
C ARG A 669 -23.72 -5.14 -6.06
N LEU A 670 -23.90 -4.23 -7.02
CA LEU A 670 -23.74 -4.54 -8.44
C LEU A 670 -22.28 -4.83 -8.79
N ARG A 671 -21.34 -4.05 -8.24
CA ARG A 671 -19.89 -4.28 -8.41
C ARG A 671 -19.46 -5.62 -7.85
N VAL A 672 -19.87 -5.94 -6.61
CA VAL A 672 -19.62 -7.21 -5.95
C VAL A 672 -20.14 -8.37 -6.80
N LYS A 673 -21.40 -8.32 -7.24
CA LYS A 673 -22.00 -9.35 -8.08
C LYS A 673 -21.22 -9.54 -9.39
N ARG A 674 -20.84 -8.45 -10.07
CA ARG A 674 -20.05 -8.47 -11.30
C ARG A 674 -18.68 -9.13 -11.07
N ARG A 675 -17.94 -8.69 -10.05
CA ARG A 675 -16.59 -9.18 -9.74
C ARG A 675 -16.58 -10.63 -9.25
N ARG A 676 -17.63 -11.07 -8.54
CA ARG A 676 -17.84 -12.48 -8.18
C ARG A 676 -18.06 -13.34 -9.42
N ALA A 677 -18.96 -12.94 -10.31
CA ALA A 677 -19.20 -13.65 -11.57
C ALA A 677 -17.95 -13.68 -12.46
N GLU A 678 -17.17 -12.60 -12.50
CA GLU A 678 -15.88 -12.56 -13.18
C GLU A 678 -14.87 -13.54 -12.57
N ARG A 679 -14.75 -13.57 -11.24
CA ARG A 679 -13.84 -14.50 -10.56
C ARG A 679 -14.21 -15.96 -10.84
N GLU A 680 -15.50 -16.30 -10.83
CA GLU A 680 -16.01 -17.63 -11.21
C GLU A 680 -15.70 -17.95 -12.67
N ARG A 681 -15.91 -16.99 -13.59
CA ARG A 681 -15.57 -17.12 -15.01
C ARG A 681 -14.08 -17.40 -15.20
N LEU A 682 -13.20 -16.65 -14.53
CA LEU A 682 -11.74 -16.78 -14.63
C LEU A 682 -11.22 -18.06 -13.98
N GLN A 683 -11.86 -18.54 -12.91
CA GLN A 683 -11.53 -19.83 -12.28
C GLN A 683 -11.64 -21.00 -13.27
N ALA A 684 -12.54 -20.91 -14.25
CA ALA A 684 -12.72 -21.96 -15.26
C ALA A 684 -11.66 -21.93 -16.38
N GLN A 685 -10.93 -20.83 -16.60
CA GLN A 685 -10.09 -20.64 -17.80
C GLN A 685 -8.69 -21.28 -17.71
N HIS A 686 -8.23 -21.66 -16.51
CA HIS A 686 -6.92 -22.26 -16.25
C HIS A 686 -5.77 -21.67 -17.12
N PRO A 687 -5.42 -20.38 -16.96
CA PRO A 687 -4.27 -19.82 -17.67
C PRO A 687 -2.99 -20.65 -17.40
N PRO A 688 -2.09 -20.77 -18.40
CA PRO A 688 -0.88 -21.58 -18.26
C PRO A 688 0.04 -21.03 -17.17
N ASP A 689 0.88 -21.90 -16.61
CA ASP A 689 1.88 -21.51 -15.60
C ASP A 689 2.93 -20.54 -16.17
N VAL A 690 3.15 -20.56 -17.49
CA VAL A 690 4.02 -19.64 -18.21
C VAL A 690 3.25 -18.98 -19.35
N ILE A 691 3.32 -17.65 -19.41
CA ILE A 691 2.73 -16.82 -20.45
C ILE A 691 3.86 -16.23 -21.30
N ASP A 692 3.75 -16.38 -22.62
CA ASP A 692 4.64 -15.76 -23.61
C ASP A 692 3.78 -14.93 -24.57
N HIS A 693 3.80 -13.60 -24.39
CA HIS A 693 2.95 -12.59 -25.05
C HIS A 693 1.44 -12.70 -24.77
N THR A 694 0.87 -13.91 -24.88
CA THR A 694 -0.57 -14.18 -24.76
C THR A 694 -0.80 -15.57 -24.17
N TRP A 695 -1.97 -15.80 -23.58
CA TRP A 695 -2.42 -17.13 -23.15
C TRP A 695 -3.71 -17.56 -23.85
N ASN A 696 -3.96 -18.86 -23.95
CA ASN A 696 -5.20 -19.43 -24.51
C ASN A 696 -5.81 -20.43 -23.52
N PRO A 697 -7.14 -20.41 -23.29
CA PRO A 697 -7.81 -21.42 -22.47
C PRO A 697 -7.82 -22.77 -23.20
N GLY A 698 -7.19 -23.78 -22.60
CA GLY A 698 -7.18 -25.16 -23.11
C GLY A 698 -5.85 -25.68 -23.66
N GLY A 699 -4.72 -25.21 -23.14
CA GLY A 699 -3.41 -25.86 -23.34
C GLY A 699 -3.26 -27.14 -22.53
#